data_AF-A0A1J4K9S1-F1
#
_entry.id   AF-A0A1J4K9S1-F1
#
_cell.length_a   1.000
_cell.length_b   1.000
_cell.length_c   1.000
_cell.angle_alpha   90.00
_cell.angle_beta   90.00
_cell.angle_gamma   90.00
#
_symmetry.space_group_name_H-M   'P 1'
#
loop_
_entity.id
_entity.type
_entity.pdbx_description
1 polymer ?
#
loop_
_entity_poly.entity_id
_entity_poly.type
_entity_poly.pdbx_seq_one_letter_code
_entity_poly.pdbx_strand_id
1 'polypeptide(L)'
;MILCLPLFLSFARSYIGASYCVCRKKYIDCESVCDGLKVLSFSQTSIETVLQKKSKDILFLVAGTMKNDTDYQPEFNLTSFAHVNFQIKSLDPNRRETIQLKPGHVDTNLTHYFQNIDINLDKKGVYDFYNLTLRQSSITSSTSGLVELEQDYLDIDFQSLHDIAPSIDFSPPTSGAFLICNEDINKVEFWSDHHLIFASSKSEAHFDFSQIERHGESIIQLSSRRINFTFNSPPTSEDYFPNITFKMMKTCHVFINEDQFNDDLMYIEKITFDHGRRGLYIDSRNGTIPPTFNHIGTGPYLKNDEKVLFLNKYCLCENEKCIFYCQHQKIVPFGQIDRTIIGNPHKTLEYLIVNSEATKKPIFDLEHFGGRNLTVTGRNNLQHIEVIGDGTDDVGFHTYSSLTIHSKTNFLFPDVILKAVDFSYEGKEKAALNSTKLSLDFTTLKNANSQDVKIIPTSEGVELHTTNIIKTELSMKILSPTEIEINDVVVSILNHTNLYLYCSGAVNLAISESFPKKVSAVPKIRIYAEGDKSTINFVGTWPTELNQLTAKIVVIHDNNPCFVTGDYDGKKYKFQPPLIAHEGTGAFFENGVLSNFKSKYCLCEGSNCEEKCQPIGPVIPFDETSISKTAIGNPTRLIEYVVFNSAAEKRPFFGLHDYTQRSFLVTSGEHRQYISIEGAKEDFETTSSVSHIFRDVNIMFANPGFYSFNNAEYDNCEFSKSSNDNKENYLVHQDGMTSDLDSLFSLDKLGLLSPCSLYLTVNGDHELTKIRIDDSEKVTLFKGEDKSVTVDLSGLLDSIPTFISHLGQSDDNPLVVQWNAHDTINNHDMIPQMRIDVSGTDGDDAYVQFIGRKWTDDFHNISERVTVVHGQVDIHILTKLKQDGSYSGQPPHVALVGDADYYINDVKQVSVFAPGNHQFSDDDEDEKSSIVKYVLIGLGVAAAVVAFIIFMRRPRGDTEMPKMRMAPEHDNEEDDQLANFLNTDDDEENPNN
;
A
#
# COMPACT_ATOMS: atom_id res chain seq x y z
N MET A 1 -28.77 30.90 -38.38
CA MET A 1 -29.70 29.74 -38.46
C MET A 1 -29.26 28.66 -39.45
N ILE A 2 -28.06 28.73 -40.04
CA ILE A 2 -27.37 27.59 -40.67
C ILE A 2 -25.89 27.83 -40.33
N LEU A 3 -25.28 26.95 -39.53
CA LEU A 3 -23.83 26.80 -39.23
C LEU A 3 -23.64 26.33 -37.78
N CYS A 4 -23.95 25.06 -37.49
CA CYS A 4 -23.43 24.32 -36.32
C CYS A 4 -23.63 22.79 -36.43
N LEU A 5 -23.73 22.22 -37.65
CA LEU A 5 -23.84 20.77 -37.84
C LEU A 5 -22.51 19.98 -37.95
N PRO A 6 -21.34 20.54 -38.35
CA PRO A 6 -20.18 19.69 -38.67
C PRO A 6 -19.34 19.27 -37.46
N LEU A 7 -19.58 19.77 -36.25
CA LEU A 7 -18.84 19.36 -35.05
C LEU A 7 -19.40 18.09 -34.37
N PHE A 8 -20.65 17.73 -34.62
CA PHE A 8 -21.28 16.55 -33.98
C PHE A 8 -20.95 15.22 -34.68
N LEU A 9 -20.71 15.22 -35.99
CA LEU A 9 -20.30 14.03 -36.76
C LEU A 9 -18.87 13.55 -36.43
N SER A 10 -18.09 14.36 -35.71
CA SER A 10 -16.74 14.00 -35.23
C SER A 10 -16.76 12.93 -34.15
N PHE A 11 -17.82 12.82 -33.34
CA PHE A 11 -17.93 11.81 -32.28
C PHE A 11 -18.51 10.47 -32.76
N ALA A 12 -19.28 10.47 -33.86
CA ALA A 12 -19.82 9.25 -34.47
C ALA A 12 -18.77 8.41 -35.24
N ARG A 13 -17.58 8.96 -35.50
CA ARG A 13 -16.50 8.26 -36.23
C ARG A 13 -15.76 7.18 -35.42
N SER A 14 -16.08 7.00 -34.13
CA SER A 14 -15.54 5.92 -33.29
C SER A 14 -16.33 4.60 -33.39
N TYR A 15 -17.54 4.60 -33.98
CA TYR A 15 -18.46 3.44 -34.01
C TYR A 15 -18.88 3.05 -35.45
N ILE A 16 -17.95 3.11 -36.40
CA ILE A 16 -18.24 2.97 -37.85
C ILE A 16 -18.77 1.56 -38.23
N GLY A 17 -18.75 0.58 -37.34
CA GLY A 17 -19.29 -0.78 -37.58
C GLY A 17 -20.67 -1.12 -36.96
N ALA A 18 -21.16 -0.34 -35.98
CA ALA A 18 -22.30 -0.75 -35.13
C ALA A 18 -23.29 0.39 -34.79
N SER A 19 -23.28 1.47 -35.58
CA SER A 19 -24.23 2.58 -35.45
C SER A 19 -25.37 2.46 -36.46
N TYR A 20 -26.60 2.66 -36.01
CA TYR A 20 -27.80 2.53 -36.83
C TYR A 20 -28.73 3.73 -36.64
N CYS A 21 -29.31 4.22 -37.73
CA CYS A 21 -30.29 5.31 -37.68
C CYS A 21 -31.71 4.72 -37.70
N VAL A 22 -32.48 4.90 -36.63
CA VAL A 22 -33.87 4.44 -36.53
C VAL A 22 -34.78 5.58 -36.94
N CYS A 23 -35.34 5.51 -38.14
CA CYS A 23 -36.12 6.60 -38.74
C CYS A 23 -37.25 6.06 -39.64
N ARG A 24 -38.37 6.79 -39.71
CA ARG A 24 -39.50 6.45 -40.60
C ARG A 24 -40.01 7.70 -41.33
N LYS A 25 -40.09 7.63 -42.68
CA LYS A 25 -40.47 8.73 -43.59
C LYS A 25 -41.95 9.14 -43.44
N LYS A 26 -42.29 9.90 -42.38
CA LYS A 26 -43.60 10.59 -42.22
C LYS A 26 -43.44 12.06 -41.89
N TYR A 27 -42.51 12.40 -41.00
CA TYR A 27 -42.30 13.77 -40.52
C TYR A 27 -40.95 14.37 -40.91
N ILE A 28 -40.00 13.53 -41.32
CA ILE A 28 -38.63 13.92 -41.69
C ILE A 28 -38.14 13.06 -42.85
N ASP A 29 -37.18 13.58 -43.63
CA ASP A 29 -36.50 12.82 -44.67
C ASP A 29 -35.33 12.02 -44.08
N CYS A 30 -35.55 10.74 -43.84
CA CYS A 30 -34.57 9.86 -43.23
C CYS A 30 -33.25 9.75 -44.02
N GLU A 31 -33.26 9.90 -45.34
CA GLU A 31 -32.02 9.84 -46.15
C GLU A 31 -31.15 11.07 -45.90
N SER A 32 -31.78 12.24 -45.77
CA SER A 32 -31.08 13.48 -45.46
C SER A 32 -30.59 13.57 -44.01
N VAL A 33 -31.35 13.03 -43.04
CA VAL A 33 -31.02 13.20 -41.61
C VAL A 33 -30.04 12.13 -41.12
N CYS A 34 -30.09 10.91 -41.65
CA CYS A 34 -29.23 9.80 -41.21
C CYS A 34 -27.81 9.80 -41.81
N ASP A 35 -27.49 10.71 -42.74
CA ASP A 35 -26.16 11.02 -43.31
C ASP A 35 -25.18 9.82 -43.40
N GLY A 36 -25.50 8.84 -44.25
CA GLY A 36 -24.62 7.68 -44.52
C GLY A 36 -24.73 6.50 -43.55
N LEU A 37 -25.53 6.58 -42.48
CA LEU A 37 -25.83 5.45 -41.59
C LEU A 37 -26.88 4.49 -42.17
N LYS A 38 -26.81 3.22 -41.78
CA LYS A 38 -27.83 2.24 -42.16
C LYS A 38 -29.16 2.60 -41.47
N VAL A 39 -30.18 2.88 -42.28
CA VAL A 39 -31.52 3.22 -41.81
C VAL A 39 -32.30 1.95 -41.43
N LEU A 40 -32.87 1.93 -40.22
CA LEU A 40 -33.78 0.91 -39.72
C LEU A 40 -35.20 1.49 -39.63
N SER A 41 -36.20 0.72 -40.06
CA SER A 41 -37.61 1.06 -39.81
C SER A 41 -37.95 0.86 -38.33
N PHE A 42 -39.03 1.50 -37.87
CA PHE A 42 -39.56 1.37 -36.50
C PHE A 42 -40.10 -0.04 -36.15
N SER A 43 -39.99 -1.02 -37.05
CA SER A 43 -40.45 -2.38 -36.79
C SER A 43 -39.43 -3.17 -35.97
N GLN A 44 -39.91 -3.84 -34.92
CA GLN A 44 -39.16 -4.75 -34.06
C GLN A 44 -38.24 -5.71 -34.85
N THR A 45 -38.74 -6.33 -35.93
CA THR A 45 -37.95 -7.24 -36.78
C THR A 45 -36.70 -6.59 -37.40
N SER A 46 -36.76 -5.30 -37.74
CA SER A 46 -35.62 -4.56 -38.30
C SER A 46 -34.54 -4.28 -37.26
N ILE A 47 -34.96 -4.04 -36.02
CA ILE A 47 -34.07 -3.82 -34.87
C ILE A 47 -33.45 -5.16 -34.43
N GLU A 48 -34.22 -6.25 -34.38
CA GLU A 48 -33.75 -7.60 -34.05
C GLU A 48 -32.76 -8.18 -35.07
N THR A 49 -32.93 -7.88 -36.36
CA THR A 49 -32.00 -8.34 -37.41
C THR A 49 -30.58 -7.78 -37.21
N VAL A 50 -30.46 -6.64 -36.53
CA VAL A 50 -29.17 -6.03 -36.18
C VAL A 50 -28.52 -6.74 -34.99
N LEU A 51 -29.32 -7.21 -34.03
CA LEU A 51 -28.83 -7.92 -32.84
C LEU A 51 -28.21 -9.29 -33.17
N GLN A 52 -28.61 -9.91 -34.28
CA GLN A 52 -28.03 -11.17 -34.75
C GLN A 52 -26.57 -11.06 -35.24
N LYS A 53 -26.03 -9.85 -35.43
CA LYS A 53 -24.70 -9.63 -36.02
C LYS A 53 -23.50 -9.70 -35.06
N LYS A 54 -23.67 -10.15 -33.82
CA LYS A 54 -22.60 -10.34 -32.80
C LYS A 54 -21.72 -9.10 -32.53
N SER A 55 -22.27 -7.88 -32.60
CA SER A 55 -21.57 -6.69 -32.07
C SER A 55 -21.79 -6.62 -30.56
N LYS A 56 -20.72 -6.41 -29.77
CA LYS A 56 -20.81 -6.29 -28.30
C LYS A 56 -21.46 -4.96 -27.85
N ASP A 57 -21.27 -3.89 -28.63
CA ASP A 57 -21.88 -2.57 -28.39
C ASP A 57 -22.65 -2.09 -29.63
N ILE A 58 -23.85 -1.53 -29.43
CA ILE A 58 -24.71 -1.02 -30.51
C ILE A 58 -25.20 0.39 -30.20
N LEU A 59 -25.12 1.30 -31.17
CA LEU A 59 -25.68 2.66 -31.07
C LEU A 59 -26.90 2.81 -31.98
N PHE A 60 -28.04 3.16 -31.40
CA PHE A 60 -29.26 3.56 -32.11
C PHE A 60 -29.46 5.07 -32.04
N LEU A 61 -29.48 5.73 -33.19
CA LEU A 61 -29.81 7.14 -33.33
C LEU A 61 -31.25 7.26 -33.82
N VAL A 62 -32.15 7.73 -32.96
CA VAL A 62 -33.59 7.83 -33.24
C VAL A 62 -33.91 9.20 -33.82
N ALA A 63 -34.78 9.25 -34.84
CA ALA A 63 -35.23 10.50 -35.41
C ALA A 63 -36.69 10.42 -35.92
N GLY A 64 -37.44 11.51 -35.71
CA GLY A 64 -38.73 11.71 -36.37
C GLY A 64 -39.94 11.19 -35.60
N THR A 65 -39.80 11.04 -34.28
CA THR A 65 -40.84 10.62 -33.34
C THR A 65 -41.38 11.83 -32.57
N MET A 66 -42.56 11.67 -31.96
CA MET A 66 -43.16 12.69 -31.10
C MET A 66 -43.85 12.03 -29.90
N LYS A 67 -43.81 12.70 -28.74
CA LYS A 67 -44.37 12.22 -27.47
C LYS A 67 -45.85 11.80 -27.54
N ASN A 68 -46.64 12.40 -28.42
CA ASN A 68 -48.08 12.20 -28.52
C ASN A 68 -48.52 11.29 -29.69
N ASP A 69 -47.60 10.74 -30.49
CA ASP A 69 -47.91 9.86 -31.64
C ASP A 69 -47.52 8.41 -31.30
N THR A 70 -48.36 7.73 -30.51
CA THR A 70 -48.12 6.35 -30.04
C THR A 70 -48.08 5.31 -31.16
N ASP A 71 -48.68 5.62 -32.32
CA ASP A 71 -48.68 4.75 -33.51
C ASP A 71 -47.37 4.85 -34.32
N TYR A 72 -46.45 5.73 -33.90
CA TYR A 72 -45.25 6.08 -34.64
C TYR A 72 -44.00 6.20 -33.76
N GLN A 73 -43.81 5.23 -32.86
CA GLN A 73 -42.63 5.09 -32.01
C GLN A 73 -41.90 3.78 -32.35
N PRO A 74 -40.55 3.77 -32.38
CA PRO A 74 -39.79 2.53 -32.49
C PRO A 74 -39.92 1.72 -31.20
N GLU A 75 -40.11 0.43 -31.38
CA GLU A 75 -40.23 -0.54 -30.29
C GLU A 75 -38.88 -1.20 -30.02
N PHE A 76 -38.50 -1.26 -28.75
CA PHE A 76 -37.32 -1.94 -28.25
C PHE A 76 -37.77 -2.98 -27.21
N ASN A 77 -37.34 -4.22 -27.37
CA ASN A 77 -37.63 -5.29 -26.40
C ASN A 77 -36.40 -5.61 -25.58
N LEU A 78 -36.40 -5.27 -24.29
CA LEU A 78 -35.25 -5.43 -23.41
C LEU A 78 -34.75 -6.88 -23.38
N THR A 79 -35.65 -7.86 -23.46
CA THR A 79 -35.29 -9.29 -23.54
C THR A 79 -34.44 -9.63 -24.77
N SER A 80 -34.62 -8.91 -25.88
CA SER A 80 -33.79 -9.08 -27.09
C SER A 80 -32.38 -8.54 -26.92
N PHE A 81 -32.14 -7.70 -25.92
CA PHE A 81 -30.85 -7.09 -25.58
C PHE A 81 -30.19 -7.75 -24.37
N ALA A 82 -30.69 -8.89 -23.89
CA ALA A 82 -30.23 -9.52 -22.64
C ALA A 82 -28.71 -9.74 -22.55
N HIS A 83 -28.01 -9.83 -23.69
CA HIS A 83 -26.58 -10.13 -23.77
C HIS A 83 -25.76 -9.06 -24.51
N VAL A 84 -26.28 -7.84 -24.70
CA VAL A 84 -25.64 -6.82 -25.57
C VAL A 84 -25.74 -5.43 -24.96
N ASN A 85 -24.63 -4.69 -24.94
CA ASN A 85 -24.64 -3.28 -24.58
C ASN A 85 -25.31 -2.45 -25.68
N PHE A 86 -26.20 -1.54 -25.30
CA PHE A 86 -26.76 -0.61 -26.27
C PHE A 86 -26.84 0.83 -25.76
N GLN A 87 -26.77 1.74 -26.71
CA GLN A 87 -27.02 3.16 -26.51
C GLN A 87 -28.16 3.59 -27.43
N ILE A 88 -29.17 4.28 -26.88
CA ILE A 88 -30.24 4.92 -27.66
C ILE A 88 -30.15 6.41 -27.44
N LYS A 89 -29.94 7.16 -28.52
CA LYS A 89 -29.83 8.61 -28.47
C LYS A 89 -30.73 9.26 -29.51
N SER A 90 -31.25 10.44 -29.20
CA SER A 90 -31.83 11.28 -30.24
C SER A 90 -30.74 11.69 -31.23
N LEU A 91 -31.06 11.65 -32.52
CA LEU A 91 -30.18 12.13 -33.58
C LEU A 91 -30.05 13.67 -33.55
N ASP A 92 -31.08 14.38 -33.08
CA ASP A 92 -31.01 15.81 -32.79
C ASP A 92 -30.78 16.04 -31.29
N PRO A 93 -29.60 16.49 -30.87
CA PRO A 93 -29.28 16.68 -29.45
C PRO A 93 -30.14 17.75 -28.76
N ASN A 94 -30.89 18.56 -29.51
CA ASN A 94 -31.78 19.59 -28.96
C ASN A 94 -33.25 19.15 -28.87
N ARG A 95 -33.57 17.94 -29.31
CA ARG A 95 -34.94 17.41 -29.32
C ARG A 95 -34.99 16.05 -28.66
N ARG A 96 -35.96 15.85 -27.75
CA ARG A 96 -36.27 14.50 -27.24
C ARG A 96 -37.05 13.70 -28.26
N GLU A 97 -36.61 12.48 -28.49
CA GLU A 97 -37.29 11.48 -29.32
C GLU A 97 -37.97 10.46 -28.42
N THR A 98 -39.07 9.85 -28.84
CA THR A 98 -39.87 8.94 -28.04
C THR A 98 -39.73 7.51 -28.53
N ILE A 99 -39.54 6.57 -27.61
CA ILE A 99 -39.47 5.12 -27.89
C ILE A 99 -40.45 4.34 -27.02
N GLN A 100 -40.77 3.11 -27.45
CA GLN A 100 -41.45 2.13 -26.60
C GLN A 100 -40.45 1.08 -26.14
N LEU A 101 -40.40 0.82 -24.84
CA LEU A 101 -39.59 -0.24 -24.25
C LEU A 101 -40.51 -1.34 -23.70
N LYS A 102 -40.19 -2.60 -23.99
CA LYS A 102 -40.86 -3.78 -23.43
C LYS A 102 -40.01 -4.40 -22.31
N PRO A 103 -40.66 -5.05 -21.32
CA PRO A 103 -39.99 -5.57 -20.13
C PRO A 103 -39.01 -6.70 -20.49
N GLY A 104 -38.07 -6.95 -19.59
CA GLY A 104 -37.02 -7.93 -19.75
C GLY A 104 -35.97 -7.80 -18.66
N HIS A 105 -34.99 -8.70 -18.74
CA HIS A 105 -33.83 -8.74 -17.87
C HIS A 105 -32.57 -8.74 -18.73
N VAL A 106 -31.54 -8.04 -18.29
CA VAL A 106 -30.23 -8.01 -18.93
C VAL A 106 -29.18 -8.63 -18.01
N ASP A 107 -28.22 -9.33 -18.61
CA ASP A 107 -27.15 -9.97 -17.87
C ASP A 107 -26.24 -8.96 -17.15
N THR A 108 -25.51 -9.48 -16.15
CA THR A 108 -24.51 -8.73 -15.41
C THR A 108 -23.40 -8.18 -16.33
N ASN A 109 -22.78 -7.08 -15.92
CA ASN A 109 -21.72 -6.35 -16.63
C ASN A 109 -22.14 -5.64 -17.93
N LEU A 110 -23.45 -5.51 -18.20
CA LEU A 110 -23.95 -4.78 -19.36
C LEU A 110 -24.35 -3.33 -19.02
N THR A 111 -24.00 -2.39 -19.90
CA THR A 111 -24.33 -0.97 -19.80
C THR A 111 -25.34 -0.56 -20.86
N HIS A 112 -26.40 0.12 -20.40
CA HIS A 112 -27.52 0.57 -21.20
C HIS A 112 -27.69 2.08 -21.06
N TYR A 113 -27.56 2.79 -22.18
CA TYR A 113 -27.47 4.25 -22.17
C TYR A 113 -28.61 4.89 -22.96
N PHE A 114 -29.34 5.82 -22.34
CA PHE A 114 -30.36 6.62 -23.00
C PHE A 114 -30.03 8.12 -22.91
N GLN A 115 -30.09 8.82 -24.05
CA GLN A 115 -29.84 10.26 -24.09
C GLN A 115 -30.83 11.01 -24.97
N ASN A 116 -31.48 12.02 -24.39
CA ASN A 116 -32.53 12.79 -25.06
C ASN A 116 -33.68 11.89 -25.55
N ILE A 117 -34.08 10.91 -24.74
CA ILE A 117 -35.14 9.97 -25.09
C ILE A 117 -36.30 10.05 -24.07
N ASP A 118 -37.53 10.15 -24.57
CA ASP A 118 -38.74 9.87 -23.80
C ASP A 118 -39.07 8.37 -23.93
N ILE A 119 -38.87 7.61 -22.84
CA ILE A 119 -39.08 6.17 -22.78
C ILE A 119 -40.49 5.90 -22.29
N ASN A 120 -41.31 5.26 -23.12
CA ASN A 120 -42.63 4.77 -22.72
C ASN A 120 -42.57 3.25 -22.46
N LEU A 121 -42.87 2.85 -21.23
CA LEU A 121 -42.94 1.46 -20.79
C LEU A 121 -44.32 0.90 -21.21
N ASP A 122 -44.31 0.13 -22.30
CA ASP A 122 -45.54 -0.27 -23.04
C ASP A 122 -46.31 -1.39 -22.34
N LYS A 123 -45.66 -2.19 -21.49
CA LYS A 123 -46.26 -3.36 -20.83
C LYS A 123 -45.98 -3.40 -19.34
N LYS A 124 -46.88 -4.06 -18.60
CA LYS A 124 -46.65 -4.48 -17.21
C LYS A 124 -45.50 -5.49 -17.15
N GLY A 125 -44.69 -5.40 -16.11
CA GLY A 125 -43.55 -6.29 -15.89
C GLY A 125 -42.35 -5.56 -15.28
N VAL A 126 -41.26 -6.31 -15.12
CA VAL A 126 -39.98 -5.84 -14.60
C VAL A 126 -39.08 -5.42 -15.76
N TYR A 127 -38.48 -4.26 -15.63
CA TYR A 127 -37.46 -3.71 -16.52
C TYR A 127 -36.16 -3.70 -15.73
N ASP A 128 -35.38 -4.76 -15.88
CA ASP A 128 -34.21 -5.03 -15.04
C ASP A 128 -32.92 -4.78 -15.84
N PHE A 129 -32.10 -3.86 -15.33
CA PHE A 129 -30.86 -3.39 -15.93
C PHE A 129 -29.66 -3.64 -15.01
N TYR A 130 -28.57 -4.20 -15.51
CA TYR A 130 -27.34 -4.22 -14.69
C TYR A 130 -26.77 -2.81 -14.46
N ASN A 131 -26.37 -2.09 -15.52
CA ASN A 131 -25.94 -0.70 -15.43
C ASN A 131 -26.81 0.18 -16.34
N LEU A 132 -27.61 1.06 -15.73
CA LEU A 132 -28.53 1.95 -16.42
C LEU A 132 -28.01 3.39 -16.39
N THR A 133 -27.80 3.98 -17.58
CA THR A 133 -27.46 5.39 -17.73
C THR A 133 -28.59 6.18 -18.38
N LEU A 134 -29.04 7.26 -17.73
CA LEU A 134 -30.08 8.16 -18.21
C LEU A 134 -29.59 9.61 -18.27
N ARG A 135 -29.69 10.23 -19.46
CA ARG A 135 -29.34 11.62 -19.70
C ARG A 135 -30.45 12.36 -20.42
N GLN A 136 -30.93 13.46 -19.85
CA GLN A 136 -32.02 14.28 -20.39
C GLN A 136 -33.19 13.45 -20.93
N SER A 137 -33.52 12.36 -20.25
CA SER A 137 -34.49 11.36 -20.67
C SER A 137 -35.68 11.35 -19.71
N SER A 138 -36.85 10.88 -20.15
CA SER A 138 -38.01 10.69 -19.27
C SER A 138 -38.47 9.25 -19.30
N ILE A 139 -39.05 8.75 -18.21
CA ILE A 139 -39.63 7.41 -18.17
C ILE A 139 -41.09 7.52 -17.76
N THR A 140 -41.97 7.06 -18.64
CA THR A 140 -43.43 7.08 -18.43
C THR A 140 -44.00 5.69 -18.66
N SER A 141 -45.16 5.40 -18.08
CA SER A 141 -45.89 4.15 -18.33
C SER A 141 -47.29 4.49 -18.86
N SER A 142 -47.66 3.87 -19.98
CA SER A 142 -49.02 3.93 -20.51
C SER A 142 -49.95 2.87 -19.92
N THR A 143 -49.48 2.06 -18.96
CA THR A 143 -50.23 0.91 -18.41
C THR A 143 -50.73 1.15 -16.99
N SER A 144 -51.92 0.62 -16.68
CA SER A 144 -52.59 0.76 -15.38
C SER A 144 -52.21 -0.30 -14.35
N GLY A 145 -51.06 -0.98 -14.49
CA GLY A 145 -50.60 -1.99 -13.53
C GLY A 145 -49.16 -1.79 -13.11
N LEU A 146 -48.70 -2.67 -12.23
CA LEU A 146 -47.35 -2.61 -11.65
C LEU A 146 -46.29 -2.69 -12.76
N VAL A 147 -45.41 -1.70 -12.77
CA VAL A 147 -44.25 -1.57 -13.63
C VAL A 147 -43.08 -1.29 -12.70
N GLU A 148 -42.15 -2.22 -12.66
CA GLU A 148 -40.96 -2.18 -11.80
C GLU A 148 -39.75 -1.87 -12.67
N LEU A 149 -38.93 -0.91 -12.25
CA LEU A 149 -37.65 -0.56 -12.86
C LEU A 149 -36.56 -0.87 -11.84
N GLU A 150 -35.71 -1.84 -12.17
CA GLU A 150 -34.65 -2.36 -11.29
C GLU A 150 -33.29 -2.14 -11.93
N GLN A 151 -32.29 -1.86 -11.09
CA GLN A 151 -30.91 -1.81 -11.55
C GLN A 151 -29.86 -2.06 -10.46
N ASP A 152 -28.69 -2.57 -10.82
CA ASP A 152 -27.57 -2.72 -9.87
C ASP A 152 -26.76 -1.42 -9.76
N TYR A 153 -26.45 -0.81 -10.91
CA TYR A 153 -25.77 0.47 -11.02
C TYR A 153 -26.64 1.48 -11.76
N LEU A 154 -26.74 2.69 -11.22
CA LEU A 154 -27.47 3.78 -11.85
C LEU A 154 -26.59 4.99 -12.09
N ASP A 155 -26.51 5.44 -13.33
CA ASP A 155 -25.93 6.72 -13.70
C ASP A 155 -26.99 7.67 -14.29
N ILE A 156 -27.43 8.67 -13.53
CA ILE A 156 -28.60 9.49 -13.88
C ILE A 156 -28.32 10.98 -13.72
N ASP A 157 -28.90 11.81 -14.59
CA ASP A 157 -28.94 13.26 -14.34
C ASP A 157 -30.22 13.69 -13.63
N PHE A 158 -30.14 14.81 -12.91
CA PHE A 158 -31.22 15.31 -12.05
C PHE A 158 -32.56 15.48 -12.80
N GLN A 159 -32.54 15.95 -14.05
CA GLN A 159 -33.76 16.09 -14.84
C GLN A 159 -34.37 14.72 -15.17
N SER A 160 -33.53 13.74 -15.51
CA SER A 160 -34.02 12.40 -15.83
C SER A 160 -34.59 11.70 -14.61
N LEU A 161 -33.99 11.89 -13.43
CA LEU A 161 -34.52 11.37 -12.17
C LEU A 161 -35.88 12.00 -11.83
N HIS A 162 -36.01 13.32 -12.01
CA HIS A 162 -37.27 14.05 -11.82
C HIS A 162 -38.36 13.60 -12.81
N ASP A 163 -37.98 13.26 -14.04
CA ASP A 163 -38.89 12.89 -15.13
C ASP A 163 -39.30 11.39 -15.11
N ILE A 164 -38.94 10.62 -14.07
CA ILE A 164 -39.48 9.28 -13.85
C ILE A 164 -40.90 9.42 -13.29
N ALA A 165 -41.89 8.85 -13.99
CA ALA A 165 -43.29 8.96 -13.59
C ALA A 165 -43.54 8.28 -12.21
N PRO A 166 -44.26 8.92 -11.27
CA PRO A 166 -44.56 8.35 -9.96
C PRO A 166 -45.36 7.04 -9.97
N SER A 167 -45.93 6.67 -11.12
CA SER A 167 -46.65 5.41 -11.31
C SER A 167 -45.72 4.20 -11.55
N ILE A 168 -44.41 4.44 -11.66
CA ILE A 168 -43.37 3.41 -11.84
C ILE A 168 -42.79 3.12 -10.46
N ASP A 169 -42.72 1.84 -10.10
CA ASP A 169 -42.01 1.39 -8.91
C ASP A 169 -40.51 1.37 -9.25
N PHE A 170 -39.79 2.39 -8.78
CA PHE A 170 -38.38 2.57 -9.07
C PHE A 170 -37.56 2.03 -7.91
N SER A 171 -37.05 0.80 -8.07
CA SER A 171 -36.24 0.15 -7.06
C SER A 171 -34.89 0.88 -6.91
N PRO A 172 -34.39 1.11 -5.69
CA PRO A 172 -33.07 1.68 -5.47
C PRO A 172 -31.97 0.77 -6.05
N PRO A 173 -30.83 1.33 -6.50
CA PRO A 173 -29.71 0.52 -6.95
C PRO A 173 -29.10 -0.29 -5.80
N THR A 174 -28.58 -1.48 -6.11
CA THR A 174 -27.99 -2.40 -5.13
C THR A 174 -26.48 -2.25 -4.96
N SER A 175 -25.79 -1.79 -6.02
CA SER A 175 -24.32 -1.81 -6.08
C SER A 175 -23.68 -0.42 -6.15
N GLY A 176 -24.32 0.57 -6.76
CA GLY A 176 -23.79 1.94 -6.78
C GLY A 176 -24.63 2.95 -7.57
N ALA A 177 -24.36 4.24 -7.33
CA ALA A 177 -25.11 5.33 -7.95
C ALA A 177 -24.21 6.52 -8.33
N PHE A 178 -24.40 7.08 -9.52
CA PHE A 178 -23.82 8.33 -9.97
C PHE A 178 -24.92 9.32 -10.37
N LEU A 179 -25.12 10.38 -9.57
CA LEU A 179 -26.13 11.40 -9.82
C LEU A 179 -25.48 12.70 -10.29
N ILE A 180 -25.82 13.18 -11.48
CA ILE A 180 -25.39 14.48 -12.00
C ILE A 180 -26.46 15.54 -11.79
N CYS A 181 -26.22 16.46 -10.86
CA CYS A 181 -27.03 17.66 -10.69
C CYS A 181 -26.53 18.77 -11.63
N ASN A 182 -27.07 18.75 -12.85
CA ASN A 182 -26.81 19.77 -13.88
C ASN A 182 -27.47 21.13 -13.57
N GLU A 183 -28.43 21.17 -12.65
CA GLU A 183 -29.08 22.40 -12.17
C GLU A 183 -28.53 22.85 -10.81
N ASP A 184 -28.85 24.09 -10.41
CA ASP A 184 -28.48 24.64 -9.10
C ASP A 184 -29.42 24.08 -8.02
N ILE A 185 -29.01 23.00 -7.39
CA ILE A 185 -29.68 22.38 -6.24
C ILE A 185 -29.43 23.26 -5.02
N ASN A 186 -30.50 23.77 -4.41
CA ASN A 186 -30.41 24.68 -3.28
C ASN A 186 -30.77 24.01 -1.94
N LYS A 187 -31.33 22.80 -1.96
CA LYS A 187 -31.67 22.01 -0.78
C LYS A 187 -31.43 20.51 -1.02
N VAL A 188 -30.86 19.86 -0.01
CA VAL A 188 -30.77 18.40 0.10
C VAL A 188 -31.38 17.99 1.45
N GLU A 189 -32.41 17.15 1.43
CA GLU A 189 -33.05 16.64 2.64
C GLU A 189 -32.68 15.18 2.89
N PHE A 190 -32.23 14.85 4.09
CA PHE A 190 -31.88 13.50 4.51
C PHE A 190 -33.00 12.88 5.36
N TRP A 191 -33.30 11.62 5.10
CA TRP A 191 -34.29 10.84 5.83
C TRP A 191 -33.60 9.64 6.51
N SER A 192 -34.21 9.13 7.60
CA SER A 192 -33.63 8.06 8.41
C SER A 192 -33.58 6.69 7.72
N ASP A 193 -34.35 6.52 6.63
CA ASP A 193 -34.39 5.35 5.76
C ASP A 193 -33.50 5.52 4.53
N HIS A 194 -32.48 6.39 4.62
CA HIS A 194 -31.49 6.66 3.57
C HIS A 194 -32.06 7.28 2.28
N HIS A 195 -33.32 7.74 2.31
CA HIS A 195 -33.86 8.55 1.23
C HIS A 195 -33.31 9.97 1.27
N LEU A 196 -32.94 10.48 0.10
CA LEU A 196 -32.53 11.87 -0.09
C LEU A 196 -33.46 12.58 -1.07
N ILE A 197 -33.81 13.82 -0.72
CA ILE A 197 -34.58 14.72 -1.60
C ILE A 197 -33.66 15.82 -2.09
N PHE A 198 -33.52 15.93 -3.41
CA PHE A 198 -32.78 16.99 -4.09
C PHE A 198 -33.78 18.01 -4.62
N ALA A 199 -33.72 19.25 -4.12
CA ALA A 199 -34.61 20.30 -4.59
C ALA A 199 -33.83 21.44 -5.26
N SER A 200 -34.36 21.86 -6.40
CA SER A 200 -33.99 23.07 -7.12
C SER A 200 -35.06 24.14 -6.88
N SER A 201 -34.89 25.32 -7.47
CA SER A 201 -35.95 26.36 -7.46
C SER A 201 -37.23 25.98 -8.21
N LYS A 202 -37.22 24.93 -9.04
CA LYS A 202 -38.32 24.58 -9.96
C LYS A 202 -38.80 23.14 -9.86
N SER A 203 -37.97 22.25 -9.36
CA SER A 203 -38.18 20.79 -9.42
C SER A 203 -37.59 20.12 -8.18
N GLU A 204 -38.14 18.96 -7.86
CA GLU A 204 -37.71 18.11 -6.75
C GLU A 204 -37.56 16.68 -7.25
N ALA A 205 -36.48 16.01 -6.86
CA ALA A 205 -36.20 14.63 -7.21
C ALA A 205 -35.90 13.84 -5.94
N HIS A 206 -36.42 12.62 -5.88
CA HIS A 206 -36.24 11.71 -4.75
C HIS A 206 -35.31 10.58 -5.16
N PHE A 207 -34.43 10.17 -4.26
CA PHE A 207 -33.53 9.05 -4.48
C PHE A 207 -33.39 8.23 -3.21
N ASP A 208 -33.48 6.92 -3.34
CA ASP A 208 -33.31 5.97 -2.24
C ASP A 208 -31.92 5.31 -2.34
N PHE A 209 -31.14 5.39 -1.26
CA PHE A 209 -29.80 4.80 -1.14
C PHE A 209 -29.78 3.54 -0.26
N SER A 210 -30.93 3.10 0.25
CA SER A 210 -31.04 2.08 1.31
C SER A 210 -30.55 0.68 0.92
N GLN A 211 -30.52 0.35 -0.36
CA GLN A 211 -30.11 -0.96 -0.86
C GLN A 211 -28.65 -1.03 -1.34
N ILE A 212 -27.93 0.09 -1.35
CA ILE A 212 -26.53 0.10 -1.75
C ILE A 212 -25.71 -0.53 -0.62
N GLU A 213 -25.07 -1.67 -0.90
CA GLU A 213 -24.25 -2.38 0.08
C GLU A 213 -23.16 -1.47 0.69
N ARG A 214 -22.66 -1.79 1.90
CA ARG A 214 -21.67 -0.96 2.63
C ARG A 214 -20.42 -0.59 1.83
N HIS A 215 -20.11 -1.34 0.77
CA HIS A 215 -18.95 -1.15 -0.11
C HIS A 215 -19.29 -0.52 -1.47
N GLY A 216 -20.57 -0.25 -1.77
CA GLY A 216 -20.99 0.39 -3.01
C GLY A 216 -20.68 1.90 -3.03
N GLU A 217 -20.14 2.40 -4.13
CA GLU A 217 -19.83 3.82 -4.28
C GLU A 217 -21.07 4.62 -4.73
N SER A 218 -21.42 5.65 -3.98
CA SER A 218 -22.44 6.63 -4.37
C SER A 218 -21.82 8.01 -4.53
N ILE A 219 -21.85 8.56 -5.75
CA ILE A 219 -21.27 9.85 -6.08
C ILE A 219 -22.35 10.80 -6.59
N ILE A 220 -22.42 11.99 -6.01
CA ILE A 220 -23.35 13.05 -6.40
C ILE A 220 -22.55 14.25 -6.87
N GLN A 221 -22.62 14.55 -8.16
CA GLN A 221 -21.94 15.70 -8.75
C GLN A 221 -22.82 16.95 -8.65
N LEU A 222 -22.39 17.94 -7.86
CA LEU A 222 -23.13 19.17 -7.58
C LEU A 222 -22.47 20.39 -8.24
N SER A 223 -23.27 21.13 -9.01
CA SER A 223 -22.86 22.40 -9.62
C SER A 223 -23.29 23.65 -8.85
N SER A 224 -23.78 23.46 -7.62
CA SER A 224 -24.36 24.49 -6.77
C SER A 224 -23.33 25.34 -6.05
N ARG A 225 -23.72 26.59 -5.72
CA ARG A 225 -22.89 27.50 -4.89
C ARG A 225 -23.38 27.59 -3.45
N ARG A 226 -24.65 27.28 -3.21
CA ARG A 226 -25.27 27.31 -1.89
C ARG A 226 -26.25 26.16 -1.78
N ILE A 227 -26.11 25.36 -0.73
CA ILE A 227 -26.97 24.21 -0.50
C ILE A 227 -27.40 24.23 0.96
N ASN A 228 -28.67 23.97 1.20
CA ASN A 228 -29.21 23.81 2.55
C ASN A 228 -29.42 22.32 2.84
N PHE A 229 -28.74 21.79 3.85
CA PHE A 229 -28.95 20.43 4.34
C PHE A 229 -30.01 20.45 5.43
N THR A 230 -31.07 19.68 5.23
CA THR A 230 -32.19 19.53 6.16
C THR A 230 -32.42 18.06 6.49
N PHE A 231 -33.07 17.78 7.63
CA PHE A 231 -33.31 16.43 8.10
C PHE A 231 -34.80 16.24 8.37
N ASN A 232 -35.37 15.12 7.93
CA ASN A 232 -36.78 14.80 8.18
C ASN A 232 -37.03 14.54 9.67
N SER A 233 -36.05 13.89 10.31
CA SER A 233 -35.97 13.70 11.75
C SER A 233 -34.53 13.95 12.23
N PRO A 234 -34.32 14.39 13.49
CA PRO A 234 -32.98 14.62 14.00
C PRO A 234 -32.09 13.37 13.90
N PRO A 235 -30.84 13.49 13.42
CA PRO A 235 -29.91 12.36 13.38
C PRO A 235 -29.63 11.82 14.79
N THR A 236 -29.77 10.51 14.98
CA THR A 236 -29.58 9.84 16.28
C THR A 236 -28.36 8.93 16.34
N SER A 237 -27.83 8.51 15.18
CA SER A 237 -26.62 7.69 15.04
C SER A 237 -26.02 7.85 13.64
N GLU A 238 -24.78 7.39 13.41
CA GLU A 238 -24.18 7.41 12.06
C GLU A 238 -24.93 6.52 11.06
N ASP A 239 -25.70 5.53 11.52
CA ASP A 239 -26.57 4.71 10.67
C ASP A 239 -27.73 5.49 10.05
N TYR A 240 -27.95 6.74 10.47
CA TYR A 240 -28.87 7.64 9.79
C TYR A 240 -28.40 8.01 8.37
N PHE A 241 -27.08 8.06 8.14
CA PHE A 241 -26.51 8.55 6.89
C PHE A 241 -26.16 7.40 5.94
N PRO A 242 -26.53 7.47 4.65
CA PRO A 242 -25.96 6.61 3.62
C PRO A 242 -24.51 7.00 3.31
N ASN A 243 -23.72 6.07 2.76
CA ASN A 243 -22.36 6.33 2.31
C ASN A 243 -22.36 7.09 0.97
N ILE A 244 -21.99 8.37 0.98
CA ILE A 244 -22.12 9.28 -0.17
C ILE A 244 -20.90 10.19 -0.32
N THR A 245 -20.44 10.35 -1.56
CA THR A 245 -19.47 11.38 -1.96
C THR A 245 -20.13 12.50 -2.76
N PHE A 246 -20.12 13.72 -2.24
CA PHE A 246 -20.51 14.94 -2.95
C PHE A 246 -19.33 15.52 -3.71
N LYS A 247 -19.37 15.44 -5.04
CA LYS A 247 -18.36 16.02 -5.93
C LYS A 247 -18.73 17.44 -6.34
N MET A 248 -17.99 18.42 -5.84
CA MET A 248 -18.28 19.83 -6.01
C MET A 248 -17.64 20.38 -7.28
N MET A 249 -18.47 20.83 -8.22
CA MET A 249 -18.03 21.43 -9.49
C MET A 249 -17.74 22.92 -9.37
N LYS A 250 -18.15 23.57 -8.28
CA LYS A 250 -17.88 24.97 -7.96
C LYS A 250 -17.59 25.15 -6.46
N THR A 251 -17.05 26.31 -6.12
CA THR A 251 -17.01 26.77 -4.74
C THR A 251 -18.43 26.81 -4.15
N CYS A 252 -18.62 26.23 -2.96
CA CYS A 252 -19.95 26.01 -2.40
C CYS A 252 -20.01 26.31 -0.90
N HIS A 253 -21.14 26.89 -0.48
CA HIS A 253 -21.55 27.02 0.91
C HIS A 253 -22.64 25.99 1.23
N VAL A 254 -22.39 25.11 2.19
CA VAL A 254 -23.33 24.13 2.70
C VAL A 254 -23.81 24.63 4.05
N PHE A 255 -25.09 24.95 4.16
CA PHE A 255 -25.72 25.36 5.42
C PHE A 255 -26.43 24.17 6.05
N ILE A 256 -26.02 23.77 7.25
CA ILE A 256 -26.65 22.72 8.04
C ILE A 256 -27.78 23.33 8.87
N ASN A 257 -29.02 23.06 8.45
CA ASN A 257 -30.20 23.63 9.07
C ASN A 257 -30.82 22.69 10.10
N GLU A 258 -30.06 22.41 11.14
CA GLU A 258 -30.50 21.59 12.26
C GLU A 258 -30.04 22.21 13.59
N ASP A 259 -30.66 21.76 14.68
CA ASP A 259 -30.13 22.02 16.01
C ASP A 259 -28.80 21.27 16.22
N GLN A 260 -28.14 21.53 17.35
CA GLN A 260 -26.83 20.93 17.64
C GLN A 260 -26.93 19.39 17.59
N PHE A 261 -26.10 18.78 16.75
CA PHE A 261 -25.98 17.33 16.70
C PHE A 261 -25.43 16.84 18.05
N ASN A 262 -25.78 15.61 18.42
CA ASN A 262 -25.14 14.93 19.55
C ASN A 262 -23.63 14.88 19.32
N ASP A 263 -22.84 14.89 20.41
CA ASP A 263 -21.37 14.92 20.33
C ASP A 263 -20.82 13.76 19.47
N ASP A 264 -21.42 12.57 19.57
CA ASP A 264 -21.07 11.37 18.79
C ASP A 264 -21.31 11.51 17.28
N LEU A 265 -22.04 12.54 16.83
CA LEU A 265 -22.35 12.83 15.42
C LEU A 265 -21.70 14.14 14.95
N MET A 266 -20.80 14.69 15.75
CA MET A 266 -20.01 15.86 15.34
C MET A 266 -18.93 15.52 14.31
N TYR A 267 -18.69 14.23 14.07
CA TYR A 267 -17.96 13.69 12.94
C TYR A 267 -18.85 12.67 12.22
N ILE A 268 -18.94 12.77 10.88
CA ILE A 268 -19.79 11.91 10.06
C ILE A 268 -18.93 11.37 8.92
N GLU A 269 -18.47 10.13 9.08
CA GLU A 269 -17.54 9.51 8.13
C GLU A 269 -18.19 9.15 6.80
N LYS A 270 -19.48 8.80 6.85
CA LYS A 270 -20.27 8.34 5.69
C LYS A 270 -20.56 9.41 4.65
N ILE A 271 -20.24 10.67 4.92
CA ILE A 271 -20.40 11.77 3.96
C ILE A 271 -19.04 12.38 3.64
N THR A 272 -18.65 12.30 2.38
CA THR A 272 -17.40 12.87 1.86
C THR A 272 -17.67 14.01 0.88
N PHE A 273 -16.92 15.11 0.96
CA PHE A 273 -16.94 16.20 -0.02
C PHE A 273 -15.67 16.24 -0.86
N ASP A 274 -15.74 15.87 -2.14
CA ASP A 274 -14.65 16.10 -3.11
C ASP A 274 -14.80 17.51 -3.71
N HIS A 275 -13.99 18.46 -3.23
CA HIS A 275 -14.00 19.85 -3.69
C HIS A 275 -12.79 20.24 -4.56
N GLY A 276 -11.79 19.38 -4.69
CA GLY A 276 -10.60 19.66 -5.50
C GLY A 276 -9.94 20.99 -5.11
N ARG A 277 -9.81 21.95 -6.03
CA ARG A 277 -9.24 23.28 -5.76
C ARG A 277 -10.28 24.34 -5.32
N ARG A 278 -11.55 23.96 -5.20
CA ARG A 278 -12.68 24.89 -4.98
C ARG A 278 -12.89 25.12 -3.49
N GLY A 279 -13.48 26.25 -3.12
CA GLY A 279 -13.79 26.50 -1.72
C GLY A 279 -15.00 25.69 -1.25
N LEU A 280 -14.94 25.16 -0.04
CA LEU A 280 -16.06 24.52 0.64
C LEU A 280 -16.26 25.21 1.99
N TYR A 281 -17.43 25.82 2.16
CA TYR A 281 -17.79 26.54 3.38
C TYR A 281 -18.95 25.78 4.02
N ILE A 282 -18.82 25.39 5.28
CA ILE A 282 -19.88 24.68 6.01
C ILE A 282 -20.34 25.56 7.16
N ASP A 283 -21.59 26.00 7.09
CA ASP A 283 -22.19 26.94 8.02
C ASP A 283 -23.32 26.23 8.78
N SER A 284 -23.60 26.60 10.03
CA SER A 284 -24.75 26.12 10.81
C SER A 284 -25.54 27.28 11.41
N ARG A 285 -26.65 26.96 12.09
CA ARG A 285 -27.43 27.96 12.83
C ARG A 285 -26.55 28.72 13.84
N ASN A 286 -26.86 29.99 14.08
CA ASN A 286 -26.16 30.78 15.09
C ASN A 286 -26.22 30.11 16.47
N GLY A 287 -25.06 29.88 17.08
CA GLY A 287 -24.94 29.23 18.38
C GLY A 287 -24.77 27.71 18.33
N THR A 288 -24.76 27.10 17.14
CA THR A 288 -24.39 25.69 16.94
C THR A 288 -23.05 25.58 16.20
N ILE A 289 -22.46 24.40 16.26
CA ILE A 289 -21.22 24.05 15.56
C ILE A 289 -21.60 23.09 14.42
N PRO A 290 -21.20 23.34 13.17
CA PRO A 290 -21.47 22.40 12.09
C PRO A 290 -20.69 21.10 12.30
N PRO A 291 -21.29 19.94 12.02
CA PRO A 291 -20.58 18.67 12.03
C PRO A 291 -19.41 18.67 11.05
N THR A 292 -18.45 17.81 11.31
CA THR A 292 -17.27 17.57 10.49
C THR A 292 -17.56 16.45 9.52
N PHE A 293 -17.24 16.67 8.25
CA PHE A 293 -17.38 15.69 7.18
C PHE A 293 -16.01 15.37 6.61
N ASN A 294 -15.87 14.19 6.01
CA ASN A 294 -14.70 13.86 5.21
C ASN A 294 -14.62 14.81 4.01
N HIS A 295 -13.40 15.18 3.60
CA HIS A 295 -13.22 16.03 2.43
C HIS A 295 -11.94 15.71 1.66
N ILE A 296 -12.01 15.87 0.34
CA ILE A 296 -10.89 15.66 -0.59
C ILE A 296 -10.72 16.95 -1.40
N GLY A 297 -9.56 17.59 -1.29
CA GLY A 297 -9.27 18.81 -2.04
C GLY A 297 -8.29 19.77 -1.36
N THR A 298 -7.60 20.56 -2.18
CA THR A 298 -6.63 21.60 -1.77
C THR A 298 -7.27 23.00 -1.70
N GLY A 299 -8.55 23.14 -2.04
CA GLY A 299 -9.28 24.40 -1.94
C GLY A 299 -9.60 24.79 -0.50
N PRO A 300 -9.97 26.06 -0.24
CA PRO A 300 -10.21 26.53 1.13
C PRO A 300 -11.44 25.83 1.73
N TYR A 301 -11.25 25.16 2.86
CA TYR A 301 -12.32 24.56 3.67
C TYR A 301 -12.55 25.39 4.93
N LEU A 302 -13.72 26.01 5.08
CA LEU A 302 -14.06 26.87 6.22
C LEU A 302 -15.32 26.37 6.92
N LYS A 303 -15.39 26.54 8.24
CA LYS A 303 -16.61 26.32 9.02
C LYS A 303 -17.07 27.63 9.66
N ASN A 304 -18.37 27.95 9.54
CA ASN A 304 -18.99 29.18 10.07
C ASN A 304 -18.22 30.48 9.70
N ASP A 305 -17.72 30.57 8.47
CA ASP A 305 -16.89 31.69 7.97
C ASP A 305 -15.62 32.03 8.82
N GLU A 306 -15.23 31.22 9.81
CA GLU A 306 -13.97 31.41 10.53
C GLU A 306 -12.82 30.91 9.64
N LYS A 307 -12.00 31.86 9.15
CA LYS A 307 -10.75 31.53 8.48
C LYS A 307 -9.81 30.87 9.50
N VAL A 308 -9.85 29.54 9.60
CA VAL A 308 -8.90 28.78 10.42
C VAL A 308 -7.55 28.84 9.73
N LEU A 309 -6.75 29.83 10.12
CA LEU A 309 -5.35 29.89 9.72
C LEU A 309 -4.62 28.81 10.53
N PHE A 310 -4.45 27.64 9.93
CA PHE A 310 -3.61 26.60 10.50
C PHE A 310 -2.15 27.05 10.51
N LEU A 311 -1.61 27.12 11.72
CA LEU A 311 -0.21 27.37 11.99
C LEU A 311 0.42 26.07 12.46
N ASN A 312 1.75 26.03 12.43
CA ASN A 312 2.53 24.98 13.05
C ASN A 312 3.04 25.36 14.45
N LYS A 313 2.77 26.60 14.92
CA LYS A 313 3.20 27.08 16.24
C LYS A 313 2.07 27.85 16.93
N TYR A 314 1.78 27.46 18.17
CA TYR A 314 0.73 28.03 19.01
C TYR A 314 1.24 28.32 20.41
N CYS A 315 0.60 29.28 21.08
CA CYS A 315 0.82 29.54 22.51
C CYS A 315 -0.48 29.26 23.26
N LEU A 316 -0.48 28.25 24.12
CA LEU A 316 -1.60 27.92 24.98
C LEU A 316 -1.51 28.76 26.25
N CYS A 317 -2.48 29.64 26.45
CA CYS A 317 -2.47 30.54 27.60
C CYS A 317 -3.87 31.10 27.89
N GLU A 318 -4.22 31.23 29.17
CA GLU A 318 -5.47 31.85 29.61
C GLU A 318 -5.23 32.89 30.70
N ASN A 319 -5.18 34.18 30.33
CA ASN A 319 -5.28 35.38 31.16
C ASN A 319 -4.90 36.65 30.36
N GLU A 320 -4.98 37.83 30.99
CA GLU A 320 -4.53 39.10 30.40
C GLU A 320 -3.00 39.18 30.17
N LYS A 321 -2.21 38.33 30.84
CA LYS A 321 -0.74 38.30 30.73
C LYS A 321 -0.25 37.49 29.51
N CYS A 322 -1.13 36.79 28.80
CA CYS A 322 -0.77 35.96 27.64
C CYS A 322 -0.13 36.76 26.51
N ILE A 323 -0.52 38.02 26.31
CA ILE A 323 0.08 38.87 25.27
C ILE A 323 1.57 39.11 25.53
N PHE A 324 1.96 39.30 26.79
CA PHE A 324 3.37 39.45 27.19
C PHE A 324 4.12 38.11 27.12
N TYR A 325 3.43 37.03 27.52
CA TYR A 325 3.78 35.60 27.40
C TYR A 325 4.23 35.15 26.01
N CYS A 326 3.25 35.19 25.12
CA CYS A 326 3.24 34.50 23.84
C CYS A 326 3.86 35.33 22.72
N GLN A 327 4.21 36.58 22.98
CA GLN A 327 4.79 37.51 22.00
C GLN A 327 3.96 37.55 20.70
N HIS A 328 4.53 37.11 19.58
CA HIS A 328 3.92 37.10 18.25
C HIS A 328 3.20 35.79 17.89
N GLN A 329 3.20 34.79 18.78
CA GLN A 329 2.54 33.50 18.54
C GLN A 329 1.01 33.63 18.65
N LYS A 330 0.29 32.81 17.89
CA LYS A 330 -1.18 32.74 17.99
C LYS A 330 -1.55 32.17 19.36
N ILE A 331 -2.20 33.01 20.17
CA ILE A 331 -2.72 32.63 21.47
C ILE A 331 -3.99 31.79 21.29
N VAL A 332 -4.03 30.63 21.93
CA VAL A 332 -5.16 29.70 21.91
C VAL A 332 -5.53 29.36 23.37
N PRO A 333 -6.81 29.49 23.77
CA PRO A 333 -7.28 29.09 25.09
C PRO A 333 -7.10 27.57 25.32
N PHE A 334 -7.00 27.15 26.58
CA PHE A 334 -6.74 25.74 26.93
C PHE A 334 -7.86 24.80 26.45
N GLY A 335 -9.11 25.25 26.43
CA GLY A 335 -10.25 24.47 25.92
C GLY A 335 -10.46 24.51 24.41
N GLN A 336 -9.50 25.03 23.63
CA GLN A 336 -9.64 25.20 22.17
C GLN A 336 -8.48 24.57 21.39
N ILE A 337 -7.78 23.62 21.98
CA ILE A 337 -6.62 22.96 21.37
C ILE A 337 -7.06 22.20 20.10
N ASP A 338 -8.22 21.53 20.12
CA ASP A 338 -8.73 20.79 18.96
C ASP A 338 -8.92 21.67 17.71
N ARG A 339 -9.23 22.96 17.89
CA ARG A 339 -9.33 23.93 16.77
C ARG A 339 -8.00 24.14 16.06
N THR A 340 -6.90 23.75 16.67
CA THR A 340 -5.55 23.87 16.11
C THR A 340 -5.07 22.60 15.43
N ILE A 341 -5.77 21.47 15.59
CA ILE A 341 -5.30 20.15 15.15
C ILE A 341 -6.24 19.57 14.11
N ILE A 342 -7.56 19.58 14.38
CA ILE A 342 -8.56 18.99 13.49
C ILE A 342 -8.55 19.74 12.15
N GLY A 343 -8.14 19.04 11.09
CA GLY A 343 -8.00 19.58 9.74
C GLY A 343 -6.70 20.36 9.47
N ASN A 344 -5.76 20.43 10.43
CA ASN A 344 -4.49 21.12 10.25
C ASN A 344 -3.58 20.35 9.26
N PRO A 345 -3.10 20.94 8.15
CA PRO A 345 -2.25 20.24 7.18
C PRO A 345 -0.78 20.09 7.63
N HIS A 346 -0.35 20.77 8.69
CA HIS A 346 1.05 20.72 9.13
C HIS A 346 1.38 19.41 9.85
N LYS A 347 2.34 18.65 9.34
CA LYS A 347 2.82 17.42 9.99
C LYS A 347 3.45 17.68 11.36
N THR A 348 4.01 18.87 11.59
CA THR A 348 4.66 19.24 12.84
C THR A 348 3.91 20.37 13.54
N LEU A 349 3.61 20.20 14.82
CA LEU A 349 2.90 21.17 15.66
C LEU A 349 3.71 21.48 16.93
N GLU A 350 3.87 22.78 17.22
CA GLU A 350 4.55 23.25 18.41
C GLU A 350 3.61 24.06 19.32
N TYR A 351 3.61 23.78 20.61
CA TYR A 351 2.83 24.46 21.63
C TYR A 351 3.72 25.00 22.74
N LEU A 352 3.66 26.32 22.96
CA LEU A 352 4.22 26.96 24.15
C LEU A 352 3.15 27.06 25.23
N ILE A 353 3.37 26.44 26.39
CA ILE A 353 2.44 26.49 27.52
C ILE A 353 2.82 27.64 28.44
N VAL A 354 1.86 28.50 28.76
CA VAL A 354 2.05 29.67 29.62
C VAL A 354 0.90 29.84 30.60
N ASN A 355 1.25 30.07 31.86
CA ASN A 355 0.34 30.31 32.97
C ASN A 355 -0.72 29.22 33.16
N SER A 356 -0.36 27.98 32.92
CA SER A 356 -1.12 26.81 33.37
C SER A 356 -0.79 26.48 34.82
N GLU A 357 -1.77 26.01 35.57
CA GLU A 357 -1.65 25.56 36.96
C GLU A 357 -2.25 24.16 37.10
N ALA A 358 -1.93 23.42 38.17
CA ALA A 358 -2.42 22.04 38.36
C ALA A 358 -3.96 21.91 38.26
N THR A 359 -4.71 22.93 38.69
CA THR A 359 -6.19 22.96 38.62
C THR A 359 -6.74 23.52 37.31
N LYS A 360 -5.89 24.16 36.50
CA LYS A 360 -6.29 24.85 35.27
C LYS A 360 -5.19 24.70 34.22
N LYS A 361 -5.31 23.64 33.43
CA LYS A 361 -4.28 23.16 32.48
C LYS A 361 -4.91 22.77 31.14
N PRO A 362 -4.18 22.92 30.02
CA PRO A 362 -4.58 22.37 28.73
C PRO A 362 -4.57 20.84 28.76
N ILE A 363 -5.53 20.24 28.07
CA ILE A 363 -5.67 18.79 27.95
C ILE A 363 -5.26 18.40 26.52
N PHE A 364 -4.26 17.54 26.41
CA PHE A 364 -3.80 16.98 25.16
C PHE A 364 -4.38 15.57 25.05
N ASP A 365 -5.38 15.42 24.18
CA ASP A 365 -5.84 14.11 23.75
C ASP A 365 -4.93 13.60 22.65
N LEU A 366 -4.15 12.56 22.94
CA LEU A 366 -3.09 12.08 22.06
C LEU A 366 -3.66 11.46 20.78
N GLU A 367 -4.88 10.90 20.82
CA GLU A 367 -5.57 10.32 19.66
C GLU A 367 -5.84 11.38 18.57
N HIS A 368 -5.98 12.66 18.97
CA HIS A 368 -6.14 13.76 18.01
C HIS A 368 -4.85 14.10 17.25
N PHE A 369 -3.69 13.60 17.69
CA PHE A 369 -2.37 13.89 17.10
C PHE A 369 -1.78 12.74 16.29
N GLY A 370 -2.55 11.68 16.01
CA GLY A 370 -2.10 10.57 15.17
C GLY A 370 -1.49 11.03 13.84
N GLY A 371 -0.33 10.47 13.48
CA GLY A 371 0.42 10.86 12.28
C GLY A 371 1.26 12.14 12.39
N ARG A 372 1.31 12.81 13.55
CA ARG A 372 1.94 14.13 13.73
C ARG A 372 3.21 14.10 14.58
N ASN A 373 4.06 15.11 14.37
CA ASN A 373 5.18 15.43 15.24
C ASN A 373 4.79 16.57 16.18
N LEU A 374 4.67 16.27 17.48
CA LEU A 374 4.22 17.22 18.49
C LEU A 374 5.40 17.73 19.31
N THR A 375 5.49 19.04 19.55
CA THR A 375 6.42 19.62 20.51
C THR A 375 5.68 20.50 21.50
N VAL A 376 5.68 20.15 22.78
CA VAL A 376 5.05 20.92 23.85
C VAL A 376 6.12 21.40 24.81
N THR A 377 6.27 22.72 24.93
CA THR A 377 7.27 23.33 25.79
C THR A 377 6.58 24.20 26.82
N GLY A 378 6.79 23.92 28.09
CA GLY A 378 6.41 24.84 29.16
C GLY A 378 7.41 25.98 29.21
N ARG A 379 6.90 27.19 29.46
CA ARG A 379 7.77 28.36 29.65
C ARG A 379 8.77 28.19 30.81
N ASN A 380 8.40 27.37 31.80
CA ASN A 380 9.23 26.93 32.90
C ASN A 380 8.60 25.65 33.48
N ASN A 381 9.33 24.94 34.32
CA ASN A 381 8.88 23.69 34.96
C ASN A 381 7.62 23.81 35.86
N LEU A 382 7.09 25.03 36.09
CA LEU A 382 5.85 25.25 36.82
C LEU A 382 4.61 25.20 35.90
N GLN A 383 4.78 24.98 34.61
CA GLN A 383 3.65 24.81 33.70
C GLN A 383 3.11 23.38 33.80
N HIS A 384 1.80 23.23 33.68
CA HIS A 384 1.07 21.98 33.84
C HIS A 384 0.28 21.69 32.58
N ILE A 385 0.28 20.44 32.13
CA ILE A 385 -0.61 19.93 31.07
C ILE A 385 -1.28 18.65 31.57
N GLU A 386 -2.41 18.28 31.00
CA GLU A 386 -2.99 16.95 31.13
C GLU A 386 -2.81 16.20 29.82
N VAL A 387 -2.46 14.92 29.86
CA VAL A 387 -2.47 14.04 28.69
C VAL A 387 -3.52 12.94 28.91
N ILE A 388 -4.28 12.65 27.87
CA ILE A 388 -5.29 11.58 27.80
C ILE A 388 -5.18 10.87 26.45
N GLY A 389 -5.90 9.76 26.28
CA GLY A 389 -5.86 8.94 25.07
C GLY A 389 -4.71 7.92 25.05
N ASP A 390 -4.77 7.00 24.10
CA ASP A 390 -3.69 6.07 23.77
C ASP A 390 -3.04 6.46 22.45
N GLY A 391 -1.76 6.83 22.48
CA GLY A 391 -0.98 7.11 21.26
C GLY A 391 0.05 6.04 20.94
N THR A 392 -0.02 4.85 21.54
CA THR A 392 1.03 3.82 21.39
C THR A 392 0.97 3.04 20.07
N ASP A 393 -0.17 3.06 19.40
CA ASP A 393 -0.42 2.48 18.06
C ASP A 393 -0.29 3.52 16.93
N ASP A 394 -0.14 4.80 17.27
CA ASP A 394 0.02 5.88 16.32
C ASP A 394 1.46 6.05 15.79
N VAL A 395 1.58 6.51 14.55
CA VAL A 395 2.87 6.91 13.95
C VAL A 395 3.11 8.39 14.26
N GLY A 396 4.16 8.74 15.00
CA GLY A 396 4.44 10.14 15.35
C GLY A 396 5.58 10.31 16.35
N PHE A 397 6.09 11.54 16.46
CA PHE A 397 7.20 11.85 17.37
C PHE A 397 6.86 13.05 18.26
N HIS A 398 6.81 12.82 19.56
CA HIS A 398 6.40 13.80 20.56
C HIS A 398 7.59 14.28 21.39
N THR A 399 7.65 15.57 21.67
CA THR A 399 8.68 16.17 22.54
C THR A 399 8.00 17.04 23.60
N TYR A 400 8.22 16.72 24.88
CA TYR A 400 7.76 17.53 25.99
C TYR A 400 8.95 18.10 26.75
N SER A 401 8.90 19.39 27.09
CA SER A 401 9.96 19.99 27.87
C SER A 401 9.52 21.06 28.85
N SER A 402 10.24 21.14 29.98
CA SER A 402 10.07 22.16 31.01
C SER A 402 8.63 22.31 31.51
N LEU A 403 7.96 21.22 31.91
CA LEU A 403 6.57 21.22 32.37
C LEU A 403 6.25 20.02 33.28
N THR A 404 5.11 20.03 33.93
CA THR A 404 4.52 18.90 34.66
C THR A 404 3.41 18.27 33.81
N ILE A 405 3.50 16.97 33.54
CA ILE A 405 2.47 16.20 32.84
C ILE A 405 1.58 15.51 33.86
N HIS A 406 0.28 15.79 33.78
CA HIS A 406 -0.75 15.11 34.55
C HIS A 406 -1.41 14.02 33.73
N SER A 407 -1.75 12.91 34.37
CA SER A 407 -2.66 11.91 33.81
C SER A 407 -3.50 11.27 34.91
N LYS A 408 -4.70 10.82 34.55
CA LYS A 408 -5.57 9.99 35.40
C LYS A 408 -5.41 8.49 35.11
N THR A 409 -4.75 8.15 34.01
CA THR A 409 -4.49 6.80 33.50
C THR A 409 -2.98 6.64 33.27
N ASN A 410 -2.57 5.69 32.43
CA ASN A 410 -1.19 5.54 32.01
C ASN A 410 -0.74 6.70 31.09
N PHE A 411 0.56 6.91 30.99
CA PHE A 411 1.17 7.82 30.04
C PHE A 411 1.51 7.03 28.77
N LEU A 412 0.66 7.12 27.75
CA LEU A 412 0.70 6.29 26.55
C LEU A 412 1.10 7.17 25.36
N PHE A 413 2.37 7.13 24.98
CA PHE A 413 2.90 7.96 23.90
C PHE A 413 3.34 7.10 22.70
N PRO A 414 3.46 7.69 21.50
CA PRO A 414 4.23 7.09 20.41
C PRO A 414 5.74 7.24 20.74
N ASP A 415 6.60 7.59 19.78
CA ASP A 415 7.97 7.98 20.10
C ASP A 415 7.98 9.27 20.92
N VAL A 416 8.68 9.30 22.07
CA VAL A 416 8.64 10.45 22.96
C VAL A 416 10.01 10.88 23.50
N ILE A 417 10.23 12.20 23.53
CA ILE A 417 11.35 12.88 24.19
C ILE A 417 10.84 13.71 25.37
N LEU A 418 11.40 13.51 26.56
CA LEU A 418 11.03 14.19 27.80
C LEU A 418 12.23 14.92 28.42
N LYS A 419 12.18 16.25 28.48
CA LYS A 419 13.29 17.10 28.97
C LYS A 419 12.85 18.02 30.09
N ALA A 420 13.35 17.84 31.31
CA ALA A 420 12.96 18.57 32.51
C ALA A 420 11.43 18.52 32.72
N VAL A 421 10.88 17.32 32.54
CA VAL A 421 9.47 16.99 32.74
C VAL A 421 9.28 16.37 34.13
N ASP A 422 8.29 16.87 34.87
CA ASP A 422 7.79 16.27 36.09
C ASP A 422 6.46 15.52 35.79
N PHE A 423 6.17 14.46 36.53
CA PHE A 423 4.93 13.71 36.43
C PHE A 423 4.03 13.96 37.64
N SER A 424 2.72 13.99 37.41
CA SER A 424 1.71 14.04 38.47
C SER A 424 0.58 13.10 38.12
N TYR A 425 0.53 11.93 38.75
CA TYR A 425 -0.53 10.98 38.51
C TYR A 425 -1.65 11.11 39.54
N GLU A 426 -2.89 11.25 39.06
CA GLU A 426 -4.08 11.53 39.88
C GLU A 426 -4.99 10.29 40.07
N GLY A 427 -4.63 9.13 39.49
CA GLY A 427 -5.42 7.90 39.59
C GLY A 427 -5.17 7.09 40.88
N LYS A 428 -5.90 5.98 41.04
CA LYS A 428 -5.84 5.12 42.25
C LYS A 428 -4.81 3.99 42.19
N GLU A 429 -4.41 3.58 40.99
CA GLU A 429 -3.49 2.46 40.74
C GLU A 429 -2.08 2.97 40.38
N LYS A 430 -1.06 2.11 40.28
CA LYS A 430 0.25 2.57 39.82
C LYS A 430 0.18 2.98 38.34
N ALA A 431 0.74 4.13 37.99
CA ALA A 431 0.81 4.57 36.60
C ALA A 431 1.94 3.86 35.86
N ALA A 432 1.74 3.60 34.58
CA ALA A 432 2.79 3.16 33.66
C ALA A 432 3.07 4.23 32.60
N LEU A 433 4.33 4.34 32.17
CA LEU A 433 4.74 5.08 30.98
C LEU A 433 5.10 4.08 29.89
N ASN A 434 4.39 4.13 28.77
CA ASN A 434 4.58 3.25 27.62
C ASN A 434 4.82 4.07 26.34
N SER A 435 5.75 3.60 25.51
CA SER A 435 6.14 4.22 24.24
C SER A 435 6.93 3.25 23.37
N THR A 436 6.88 3.43 22.05
CA THR A 436 7.71 2.69 21.07
C THR A 436 9.20 3.02 21.22
N LYS A 437 9.52 4.32 21.37
CA LYS A 437 10.85 4.84 21.67
C LYS A 437 10.78 5.89 22.78
N LEU A 438 11.74 5.84 23.71
CA LEU A 438 11.78 6.75 24.85
C LEU A 438 13.15 7.44 24.96
N SER A 439 13.16 8.77 24.93
CA SER A 439 14.31 9.59 25.30
C SER A 439 13.96 10.47 26.49
N LEU A 440 14.76 10.47 27.55
CA LEU A 440 14.55 11.33 28.69
C LEU A 440 15.85 11.77 29.37
N ASP A 441 15.78 12.84 30.15
CA ASP A 441 16.87 13.19 31.05
C ASP A 441 16.75 12.53 32.44
N PHE A 442 17.86 12.48 33.17
CA PHE A 442 17.92 11.84 34.47
C PHE A 442 17.00 12.48 35.54
N THR A 443 16.73 13.78 35.44
CA THR A 443 15.81 14.46 36.36
C THR A 443 14.38 13.97 36.17
N THR A 444 13.95 13.84 34.92
CA THR A 444 12.65 13.25 34.57
C THR A 444 12.57 11.79 34.98
N LEU A 445 13.64 11.00 34.78
CA LEU A 445 13.68 9.59 35.21
C LEU A 445 13.49 9.47 36.72
N LYS A 446 14.22 10.28 37.49
CA LYS A 446 14.13 10.31 38.94
C LYS A 446 12.76 10.77 39.43
N ASN A 447 12.18 11.76 38.75
CA ASN A 447 10.82 12.23 39.05
C ASN A 447 9.80 11.10 38.83
N ALA A 448 9.81 10.44 37.66
CA ALA A 448 8.93 9.32 37.36
C ALA A 448 9.00 8.22 38.44
N ASN A 449 10.21 7.80 38.81
CA ASN A 449 10.41 6.81 39.89
C ASN A 449 9.89 7.30 41.26
N SER A 450 10.10 8.58 41.60
CA SER A 450 9.60 9.16 42.86
C SER A 450 8.07 9.25 42.92
N GLN A 451 7.41 9.29 41.76
CA GLN A 451 5.96 9.32 41.62
C GLN A 451 5.36 7.93 41.40
N ASP A 452 6.15 6.86 41.55
CA ASP A 452 5.75 5.46 41.32
C ASP A 452 5.20 5.22 39.89
N VAL A 453 5.70 5.99 38.91
CA VAL A 453 5.41 5.81 37.48
C VAL A 453 6.37 4.76 36.93
N LYS A 454 5.85 3.58 36.60
CA LYS A 454 6.63 2.48 36.06
C LYS A 454 6.90 2.70 34.57
N ILE A 455 8.17 2.77 34.17
CA ILE A 455 8.55 2.80 32.75
C ILE A 455 8.45 1.37 32.19
N ILE A 456 7.65 1.20 31.14
CA ILE A 456 7.56 -0.06 30.38
C ILE A 456 8.73 -0.11 29.39
N PRO A 457 9.44 -1.25 29.27
CA PRO A 457 10.48 -1.41 28.27
C PRO A 457 9.98 -1.15 26.85
N THR A 458 10.70 -0.30 26.11
CA THR A 458 10.35 0.11 24.76
C THR A 458 10.89 -0.85 23.70
N SER A 459 10.23 -0.94 22.54
CA SER A 459 10.63 -1.79 21.41
C SER A 459 11.86 -1.26 20.66
N GLU A 460 12.14 0.05 20.71
CA GLU A 460 13.32 0.64 20.07
C GLU A 460 14.49 0.96 21.02
N GLY A 461 14.26 0.80 22.33
CA GLY A 461 15.24 1.10 23.37
C GLY A 461 15.05 2.48 24.01
N VAL A 462 15.95 2.79 24.95
CA VAL A 462 15.83 3.93 25.85
C VAL A 462 17.06 4.82 25.71
N GLU A 463 16.86 6.11 25.51
CA GLU A 463 17.90 7.14 25.52
C GLU A 463 17.84 7.92 26.84
N LEU A 464 18.95 7.96 27.57
CA LEU A 464 19.06 8.63 28.86
C LEU A 464 20.13 9.71 28.82
N HIS A 465 19.74 10.95 29.04
CA HIS A 465 20.63 12.10 29.09
C HIS A 465 20.97 12.49 30.54
N THR A 466 22.26 12.45 30.88
CA THR A 466 22.78 12.80 32.22
C THR A 466 23.67 14.05 32.22
N THR A 467 24.06 14.53 31.03
CA THR A 467 25.14 15.51 30.77
C THR A 467 25.01 16.85 31.50
N ASN A 468 23.78 17.30 31.75
CA ASN A 468 23.52 18.59 32.40
C ASN A 468 23.34 18.48 33.92
N ILE A 469 23.26 17.27 34.47
CA ILE A 469 22.79 16.99 35.83
C ILE A 469 23.90 16.34 36.66
N ILE A 470 24.61 15.36 36.11
CA ILE A 470 25.65 14.59 36.80
C ILE A 470 27.01 14.96 36.20
N LYS A 471 27.71 15.88 36.87
CA LYS A 471 28.97 16.46 36.38
C LYS A 471 30.24 15.73 36.83
N THR A 472 30.12 14.69 37.65
CA THR A 472 31.28 14.04 38.30
C THR A 472 31.31 12.54 38.02
N GLU A 473 30.46 11.76 38.69
CA GLU A 473 30.42 10.30 38.54
C GLU A 473 28.98 9.78 38.41
N LEU A 474 28.77 8.88 37.46
CA LEU A 474 27.53 8.14 37.25
C LEU A 474 27.75 6.68 37.69
N SER A 475 26.96 6.20 38.64
CA SER A 475 26.96 4.79 39.04
C SER A 475 25.90 4.02 38.25
N MET A 476 26.30 2.93 37.61
CA MET A 476 25.44 2.01 36.89
C MET A 476 25.70 0.58 37.36
N LYS A 477 24.63 -0.15 37.69
CA LYS A 477 24.69 -1.54 38.13
C LYS A 477 23.71 -2.39 37.33
N ILE A 478 24.22 -3.39 36.61
CA ILE A 478 23.39 -4.33 35.86
C ILE A 478 22.82 -5.35 36.85
N LEU A 479 21.49 -5.36 37.02
CA LEU A 479 20.81 -6.20 38.00
C LEU A 479 20.39 -7.54 37.40
N SER A 480 19.82 -7.50 36.19
CA SER A 480 19.33 -8.64 35.43
C SER A 480 19.43 -8.36 33.92
N PRO A 481 19.18 -9.33 33.02
CA PRO A 481 19.26 -9.09 31.57
C PRO A 481 18.40 -7.93 31.07
N THR A 482 17.34 -7.62 31.79
CA THR A 482 16.35 -6.59 31.44
C THR A 482 16.32 -5.42 32.41
N GLU A 483 17.17 -5.36 33.43
CA GLU A 483 17.13 -4.30 34.46
C GLU A 483 18.51 -3.75 34.78
N ILE A 484 18.62 -2.43 34.72
CA ILE A 484 19.83 -1.67 35.00
C ILE A 484 19.50 -0.59 36.02
N GLU A 485 20.24 -0.54 37.12
CA GLU A 485 20.16 0.53 38.11
C GLU A 485 21.13 1.65 37.76
N ILE A 486 20.66 2.89 37.70
CA ILE A 486 21.44 4.09 37.41
C ILE A 486 21.21 5.09 38.54
N ASN A 487 22.25 5.36 39.34
CA ASN A 487 22.19 6.23 40.53
C ASN A 487 20.92 6.00 41.38
N ASP A 488 20.71 4.73 41.77
CA ASP A 488 19.58 4.25 42.60
C ASP A 488 18.20 4.22 41.91
N VAL A 489 18.12 4.44 40.59
CA VAL A 489 16.88 4.29 39.81
C VAL A 489 16.98 3.10 38.87
N VAL A 490 16.04 2.17 38.97
CA VAL A 490 15.99 0.98 38.09
C VAL A 490 15.28 1.33 36.79
N VAL A 491 15.95 1.04 35.67
CA VAL A 491 15.44 1.16 34.30
C VAL A 491 15.30 -0.24 33.73
N SER A 492 14.14 -0.54 33.15
CA SER A 492 13.89 -1.81 32.48
C SER A 492 14.03 -1.65 30.96
N ILE A 493 14.66 -2.62 30.31
CA ILE A 493 14.91 -2.67 28.85
C ILE A 493 14.64 -4.07 28.29
N LEU A 494 14.35 -4.17 26.99
CA LEU A 494 14.21 -5.45 26.31
C LEU A 494 15.59 -6.00 25.94
N ASN A 495 15.73 -7.33 25.90
CA ASN A 495 17.03 -7.99 25.65
C ASN A 495 17.66 -7.64 24.28
N HIS A 496 16.84 -7.28 23.28
CA HIS A 496 17.30 -6.97 21.93
C HIS A 496 17.54 -5.47 21.69
N THR A 497 17.06 -4.59 22.57
CA THR A 497 17.12 -3.14 22.42
C THR A 497 18.35 -2.53 23.08
N ASN A 498 18.67 -1.29 22.74
CA ASN A 498 19.82 -0.57 23.30
C ASN A 498 19.37 0.38 24.42
N LEU A 499 20.17 0.44 25.49
CA LEU A 499 20.23 1.61 26.37
C LEU A 499 21.30 2.56 25.83
N TYR A 500 20.89 3.76 25.41
CA TYR A 500 21.81 4.84 25.05
C TYR A 500 21.96 5.77 26.25
N LEU A 501 23.19 5.98 26.70
CA LEU A 501 23.52 6.83 27.83
C LEU A 501 24.39 7.99 27.37
N TYR A 502 23.93 9.21 27.53
CA TYR A 502 24.70 10.42 27.28
C TYR A 502 25.22 10.98 28.60
N CYS A 503 26.53 11.09 28.78
CA CYS A 503 27.13 11.52 30.03
C CYS A 503 28.39 12.39 29.86
N SER A 504 28.58 13.31 30.80
CA SER A 504 29.76 14.19 30.94
C SER A 504 30.49 13.89 32.25
N GLY A 505 31.15 12.73 32.33
CA GLY A 505 31.86 12.34 33.55
C GLY A 505 32.38 10.90 33.51
N ALA A 506 32.82 10.41 34.67
CA ALA A 506 33.19 9.00 34.80
C ALA A 506 31.95 8.13 35.01
N VAL A 507 31.91 6.95 34.38
CA VAL A 507 30.85 5.95 34.55
C VAL A 507 31.40 4.77 35.34
N ASN A 508 30.87 4.51 36.52
CA ASN A 508 31.18 3.35 37.34
C ASN A 508 30.21 2.22 37.00
N LEU A 509 30.69 1.16 36.37
CA LEU A 509 29.92 -0.02 35.96
C LEU A 509 30.12 -1.17 36.95
N ALA A 510 29.02 -1.67 37.49
CA ALA A 510 28.96 -2.84 38.35
C ALA A 510 27.97 -3.88 37.80
N ILE A 511 28.05 -5.10 38.32
CA ILE A 511 27.09 -6.17 38.04
C ILE A 511 26.61 -6.79 39.36
N SER A 512 25.36 -7.25 39.40
CA SER A 512 24.83 -7.95 40.57
C SER A 512 25.55 -9.29 40.79
N GLU A 513 25.76 -9.68 42.05
CA GLU A 513 26.37 -10.97 42.40
C GLU A 513 25.55 -12.17 41.89
N SER A 514 24.23 -11.98 41.76
CA SER A 514 23.29 -13.00 41.26
C SER A 514 23.15 -13.01 39.73
N PHE A 515 23.89 -12.16 39.01
CA PHE A 515 23.73 -12.01 37.57
C PHE A 515 24.21 -13.25 36.80
N PRO A 516 23.54 -13.66 35.71
CA PRO A 516 23.97 -14.79 34.89
C PRO A 516 25.37 -14.59 34.31
N LYS A 517 26.25 -15.57 34.47
CA LYS A 517 27.63 -15.53 33.94
C LYS A 517 27.71 -15.83 32.44
N LYS A 518 26.91 -15.14 31.63
CA LYS A 518 26.83 -15.31 30.17
C LYS A 518 26.80 -13.96 29.48
N VAL A 519 27.64 -13.76 28.46
CA VAL A 519 27.69 -12.49 27.69
C VAL A 519 26.36 -12.20 27.01
N SER A 520 25.66 -13.22 26.50
CA SER A 520 24.35 -13.08 25.87
C SER A 520 23.30 -12.45 26.80
N ALA A 521 23.42 -12.66 28.11
CA ALA A 521 22.55 -12.10 29.14
C ALA A 521 22.83 -10.63 29.44
N VAL A 522 24.00 -10.08 29.06
CA VAL A 522 24.33 -8.67 29.28
C VAL A 522 23.49 -7.82 28.31
N PRO A 523 22.81 -6.76 28.80
CA PRO A 523 22.06 -5.87 27.95
C PRO A 523 22.96 -5.08 26.99
N LYS A 524 22.40 -4.59 25.87
CA LYS A 524 23.13 -3.73 24.94
C LYS A 524 23.15 -2.30 25.48
N ILE A 525 24.35 -1.76 25.72
CA ILE A 525 24.57 -0.43 26.32
C ILE A 525 25.51 0.36 25.40
N ARG A 526 25.11 1.58 25.05
CA ARG A 526 25.94 2.53 24.30
C ARG A 526 26.14 3.78 25.14
N ILE A 527 27.39 4.13 25.41
CA ILE A 527 27.75 5.25 26.28
C ILE A 527 28.35 6.36 25.42
N TYR A 528 27.61 7.44 25.20
CA TYR A 528 28.09 8.67 24.57
C TYR A 528 28.77 9.53 25.64
N ALA A 529 30.09 9.60 25.56
CA ALA A 529 30.90 10.31 26.51
C ALA A 529 31.27 11.70 25.97
N GLU A 530 30.53 12.72 26.41
CA GLU A 530 30.51 14.08 25.82
C GLU A 530 31.55 15.04 26.44
N GLY A 531 32.49 14.54 27.27
CA GLY A 531 33.52 15.35 27.95
C GLY A 531 34.91 15.26 27.32
N ASP A 532 35.80 16.20 27.66
CA ASP A 532 37.20 16.26 27.18
C ASP A 532 38.02 14.98 27.51
N LYS A 533 37.59 14.23 28.51
CA LYS A 533 38.13 12.92 28.88
C LYS A 533 36.98 12.03 29.35
N SER A 534 36.98 10.80 28.86
CA SER A 534 35.93 9.83 29.16
C SER A 534 36.52 8.70 29.99
N THR A 535 35.93 8.38 31.13
CA THR A 535 36.43 7.31 32.01
C THR A 535 35.31 6.32 32.31
N ILE A 536 35.56 5.03 32.07
CA ILE A 536 34.66 3.92 32.37
C ILE A 536 35.35 3.03 33.39
N ASN A 537 34.84 3.01 34.62
CA ASN A 537 35.39 2.24 35.73
C ASN A 537 34.56 0.98 35.96
N PHE A 538 35.13 -0.19 35.75
CA PHE A 538 34.53 -1.45 36.18
C PHE A 538 34.81 -1.65 37.67
N VAL A 539 33.78 -1.63 38.49
CA VAL A 539 33.89 -1.73 39.96
C VAL A 539 33.33 -3.06 40.47
N GLY A 540 33.79 -3.49 41.65
CA GLY A 540 33.34 -4.74 42.27
C GLY A 540 33.99 -5.99 41.67
N THR A 541 33.26 -7.10 41.61
CA THR A 541 33.75 -8.38 41.07
C THR A 541 33.08 -8.70 39.75
N TRP A 542 33.87 -8.92 38.70
CA TRP A 542 33.40 -9.33 37.38
C TRP A 542 33.74 -10.81 37.12
N PRO A 543 32.78 -11.65 36.70
CA PRO A 543 33.03 -13.03 36.31
C PRO A 543 33.97 -13.09 35.10
N THR A 544 34.87 -14.08 35.08
CA THR A 544 35.81 -14.30 33.97
C THR A 544 35.11 -14.58 32.65
N GLU A 545 33.90 -15.14 32.72
CA GLU A 545 33.01 -15.42 31.58
C GLU A 545 32.51 -14.13 30.91
N LEU A 546 32.63 -12.97 31.57
CA LEU A 546 32.25 -11.64 31.08
C LEU A 546 33.46 -10.75 30.78
N ASN A 547 34.65 -11.33 30.60
CA ASN A 547 35.86 -10.55 30.30
C ASN A 547 35.84 -9.88 28.91
N GLN A 548 34.92 -10.26 28.03
CA GLN A 548 34.75 -9.65 26.72
C GLN A 548 33.27 -9.31 26.50
N LEU A 549 33.01 -8.01 26.31
CA LEU A 549 31.68 -7.41 26.23
C LEU A 549 31.57 -6.48 25.03
N THR A 550 32.45 -6.60 24.04
CA THR A 550 32.52 -5.70 22.89
C THR A 550 31.29 -5.72 22.00
N ALA A 551 30.53 -6.81 22.04
CA ALA A 551 29.24 -6.96 21.39
C ALA A 551 28.09 -6.28 22.19
N LYS A 552 28.29 -6.00 23.48
CA LYS A 552 27.23 -5.57 24.41
C LYS A 552 27.42 -4.15 24.92
N ILE A 553 28.65 -3.72 25.19
CA ILE A 553 28.95 -2.38 25.71
C ILE A 553 29.86 -1.67 24.72
N VAL A 554 29.41 -0.50 24.26
CA VAL A 554 30.14 0.37 23.34
C VAL A 554 30.30 1.75 23.97
N VAL A 555 31.53 2.28 24.00
CA VAL A 555 31.79 3.67 24.39
C VAL A 555 32.08 4.52 23.14
N ILE A 556 31.35 5.62 23.00
CA ILE A 556 31.45 6.56 21.89
C ILE A 556 32.08 7.82 22.47
N HIS A 557 33.28 8.16 22.01
CA HIS A 557 34.12 9.19 22.62
C HIS A 557 34.77 10.15 21.62
N ASP A 558 34.37 10.08 20.35
CA ASP A 558 34.85 10.93 19.26
C ASP A 558 36.38 11.06 19.24
N ASN A 559 36.91 12.28 19.36
CA ASN A 559 38.34 12.55 19.34
C ASN A 559 38.97 12.59 20.74
N ASN A 560 38.16 12.44 21.80
CA ASN A 560 38.61 12.54 23.18
C ASN A 560 39.28 11.24 23.63
N PRO A 561 40.28 11.30 24.52
CA PRO A 561 40.85 10.08 25.08
C PRO A 561 39.83 9.38 25.99
N CYS A 562 39.76 8.05 25.85
CA CYS A 562 38.90 7.19 26.64
C CYS A 562 39.75 6.26 27.53
N PHE A 563 39.40 6.19 28.81
CA PHE A 563 40.07 5.36 29.80
C PHE A 563 39.08 4.31 30.31
N VAL A 564 39.38 3.04 30.09
CA VAL A 564 38.65 1.92 30.64
C VAL A 564 39.50 1.27 31.72
N THR A 565 39.00 1.23 32.95
CA THR A 565 39.80 0.77 34.09
C THR A 565 39.03 -0.20 34.95
N GLY A 566 39.72 -1.21 35.49
CA GLY A 566 39.22 -2.03 36.58
C GLY A 566 39.24 -1.27 37.90
N ASP A 567 38.68 -1.88 38.95
CA ASP A 567 38.57 -1.27 40.27
C ASP A 567 39.97 -0.90 40.81
N TYR A 568 40.19 0.39 41.10
CA TYR A 568 41.48 0.95 41.50
C TYR A 568 41.49 1.27 42.99
N ASP A 569 42.43 0.67 43.74
CA ASP A 569 42.52 0.84 45.20
C ASP A 569 43.36 2.07 45.65
N GLY A 570 43.74 2.93 44.70
CA GLY A 570 44.65 4.06 44.94
C GLY A 570 46.13 3.74 44.70
N LYS A 571 46.50 2.45 44.57
CA LYS A 571 47.88 2.00 44.29
C LYS A 571 47.98 1.10 43.06
N LYS A 572 47.01 0.22 42.85
CA LYS A 572 46.96 -0.73 41.72
C LYS A 572 45.52 -1.05 41.31
N TYR A 573 45.36 -1.48 40.07
CA TYR A 573 44.11 -2.07 39.60
C TYR A 573 43.94 -3.47 40.22
N LYS A 574 42.74 -3.76 40.72
CA LYS A 574 42.40 -5.04 41.34
C LYS A 574 42.21 -6.14 40.30
N PHE A 575 41.77 -5.80 39.08
CA PHE A 575 41.57 -6.72 37.96
C PHE A 575 41.69 -6.01 36.61
N GLN A 576 41.77 -6.78 35.53
CA GLN A 576 41.67 -6.26 34.15
C GLN A 576 40.19 -6.04 33.82
N PRO A 577 39.78 -4.82 33.42
CA PRO A 577 38.38 -4.57 33.08
C PRO A 577 37.94 -5.47 31.92
N PRO A 578 36.65 -5.85 31.85
CA PRO A 578 36.07 -6.39 30.64
C PRO A 578 36.42 -5.56 29.41
N LEU A 579 36.82 -6.23 28.33
CA LEU A 579 37.05 -5.61 27.04
C LEU A 579 35.71 -5.12 26.48
N ILE A 580 35.58 -3.80 26.28
CA ILE A 580 34.42 -3.19 25.64
C ILE A 580 34.78 -2.63 24.27
N ALA A 581 33.78 -2.43 23.43
CA ALA A 581 34.02 -1.79 22.14
C ALA A 581 34.12 -0.27 22.30
N HIS A 582 34.87 0.38 21.42
CA HIS A 582 34.89 1.83 21.35
C HIS A 582 34.69 2.34 19.92
N GLU A 583 34.10 3.53 19.81
CA GLU A 583 33.92 4.29 18.58
C GLU A 583 34.48 5.71 18.81
N GLY A 584 35.58 6.01 18.14
CA GLY A 584 36.30 7.28 18.27
C GLY A 584 37.71 7.22 17.68
N THR A 585 38.26 8.38 17.35
CA THR A 585 39.65 8.53 16.88
C THR A 585 40.63 8.86 18.01
N GLY A 586 40.11 9.22 19.20
CA GLY A 586 40.92 9.53 20.37
C GLY A 586 41.67 8.30 20.94
N ALA A 587 42.69 8.56 21.75
CA ALA A 587 43.49 7.50 22.37
C ALA A 587 42.65 6.66 23.35
N PHE A 588 42.72 5.33 23.24
CA PHE A 588 41.99 4.38 24.08
C PHE A 588 42.94 3.68 25.05
N PHE A 589 42.70 3.76 26.35
CA PHE A 589 43.55 3.21 27.40
C PHE A 589 42.82 2.16 28.21
N GLU A 590 43.46 1.02 28.44
CA GLU A 590 42.99 -0.02 29.36
C GLU A 590 43.92 -0.12 30.57
N ASN A 591 43.41 0.12 31.78
CA ASN A 591 44.23 0.16 33.00
C ASN A 591 45.50 1.05 32.84
N GLY A 592 45.35 2.17 32.12
CA GLY A 592 46.43 3.11 31.82
C GLY A 592 47.39 2.70 30.70
N VAL A 593 47.19 1.54 30.07
CA VAL A 593 47.98 1.06 28.93
C VAL A 593 47.29 1.49 27.63
N LEU A 594 48.01 2.19 26.75
CA LEU A 594 47.48 2.59 25.44
C LEU A 594 47.23 1.36 24.57
N SER A 595 46.00 1.21 24.09
CA SER A 595 45.64 0.24 23.06
C SER A 595 46.27 0.64 21.73
N ASN A 596 47.07 -0.26 21.16
CA ASN A 596 47.72 -0.05 19.86
C ASN A 596 47.04 -0.82 18.72
N PHE A 597 45.90 -1.45 19.01
CA PHE A 597 45.12 -2.15 18.00
C PHE A 597 44.66 -1.19 16.91
N LYS A 598 44.56 -1.72 15.69
CA LYS A 598 44.02 -1.03 14.53
C LYS A 598 42.64 -1.59 14.21
N SER A 599 41.85 -0.78 13.52
CA SER A 599 40.58 -1.17 12.93
C SER A 599 40.73 -1.84 11.56
N LYS A 600 41.90 -1.68 10.92
CA LYS A 600 42.19 -2.18 9.58
C LYS A 600 43.57 -2.84 9.53
N TYR A 601 43.63 -4.03 8.95
CA TYR A 601 44.84 -4.84 8.77
C TYR A 601 44.97 -5.31 7.32
N CYS A 602 46.21 -5.52 6.89
CA CYS A 602 46.52 -6.04 5.56
C CYS A 602 47.04 -7.47 5.68
N LEU A 603 46.29 -8.45 5.17
CA LEU A 603 46.72 -9.84 5.12
C LEU A 603 47.49 -10.05 3.83
N CYS A 604 48.79 -10.27 3.92
CA CYS A 604 49.62 -10.44 2.72
C CYS A 604 50.85 -11.29 2.99
N GLU A 605 51.19 -12.15 2.01
CA GLU A 605 52.50 -12.81 1.94
C GLU A 605 53.17 -12.63 0.57
N GLY A 606 54.49 -12.49 0.56
CA GLY A 606 55.29 -12.28 -0.66
C GLY A 606 56.12 -10.99 -0.64
N SER A 607 56.84 -10.73 -1.73
CA SER A 607 57.86 -9.68 -1.79
C SER A 607 57.33 -8.25 -1.99
N ASN A 608 56.05 -8.07 -2.33
CA ASN A 608 55.43 -6.76 -2.58
C ASN A 608 54.38 -6.37 -1.52
N CYS A 609 54.34 -7.07 -0.37
CA CYS A 609 53.36 -6.80 0.67
C CYS A 609 53.54 -5.44 1.34
N GLU A 610 54.78 -5.01 1.60
CA GLU A 610 55.03 -3.70 2.23
C GLU A 610 54.46 -2.56 1.39
N GLU A 611 54.63 -2.61 0.06
CA GLU A 611 54.11 -1.61 -0.88
C GLU A 611 52.57 -1.62 -0.94
N LYS A 612 51.96 -2.80 -1.13
CA LYS A 612 50.49 -2.93 -1.23
C LYS A 612 49.77 -2.59 0.08
N CYS A 613 50.38 -2.91 1.22
CA CYS A 613 49.76 -2.74 2.53
C CYS A 613 50.00 -1.37 3.16
N GLN A 614 50.99 -0.59 2.69
CA GLN A 614 51.29 0.74 3.21
C GLN A 614 50.06 1.66 3.34
N PRO A 615 49.13 1.75 2.35
CA PRO A 615 47.94 2.59 2.48
C PRO A 615 46.84 2.00 3.38
N ILE A 616 46.96 0.74 3.82
CA ILE A 616 45.89 -0.01 4.49
C ILE A 616 46.15 -0.13 5.98
N GLY A 617 47.29 -0.70 6.36
CA GLY A 617 47.56 -1.02 7.75
C GLY A 617 48.70 -2.02 7.95
N PRO A 618 48.91 -2.47 9.19
CA PRO A 618 49.97 -3.43 9.51
C PRO A 618 49.82 -4.71 8.69
N VAL A 619 50.97 -5.21 8.19
CA VAL A 619 51.04 -6.47 7.45
C VAL A 619 50.93 -7.62 8.45
N ILE A 620 49.98 -8.52 8.21
CA ILE A 620 49.77 -9.73 8.98
C ILE A 620 49.97 -10.93 8.03
N PRO A 621 50.81 -11.92 8.40
CA PRO A 621 50.96 -13.16 7.62
C PRO A 621 49.68 -14.01 7.63
N PHE A 622 49.61 -15.02 6.77
CA PHE A 622 48.40 -15.83 6.58
C PHE A 622 48.14 -16.87 7.68
N ASP A 623 48.99 -16.94 8.70
CA ASP A 623 48.81 -17.89 9.79
C ASP A 623 47.72 -17.46 10.78
N GLU A 624 46.93 -18.44 11.24
CA GLU A 624 45.85 -18.25 12.20
C GLU A 624 46.29 -17.50 13.45
N THR A 625 47.45 -17.86 14.02
CA THR A 625 47.91 -17.26 15.28
C THR A 625 48.16 -15.75 15.14
N SER A 626 48.68 -15.30 14.01
CA SER A 626 48.90 -13.88 13.74
C SER A 626 47.60 -13.13 13.48
N ILE A 627 46.65 -13.75 12.78
CA ILE A 627 45.32 -13.18 12.48
C ILE A 627 44.45 -13.12 13.76
N SER A 628 44.39 -14.21 14.54
CA SER A 628 43.67 -14.24 15.82
C SER A 628 44.18 -13.19 16.80
N LYS A 629 45.50 -12.92 16.81
CA LYS A 629 46.09 -11.85 17.64
C LYS A 629 45.59 -10.45 17.29
N THR A 630 45.07 -10.21 16.10
CA THR A 630 44.47 -8.91 15.76
C THR A 630 43.02 -8.80 16.23
N ALA A 631 42.37 -9.90 16.61
CA ALA A 631 41.01 -9.95 17.13
C ALA A 631 40.95 -10.05 18.67
N ILE A 632 41.77 -10.92 19.25
CA ILE A 632 41.83 -11.15 20.70
C ILE A 632 42.36 -9.90 21.39
N GLY A 633 41.56 -9.33 22.31
CA GLY A 633 41.93 -8.11 23.03
C GLY A 633 41.72 -6.81 22.23
N ASN A 634 41.27 -6.87 20.97
CA ASN A 634 41.07 -5.67 20.17
C ASN A 634 39.74 -4.98 20.55
N PRO A 635 39.73 -3.73 21.03
CA PRO A 635 38.50 -3.05 21.42
C PRO A 635 37.72 -2.48 20.21
N THR A 636 38.17 -2.68 18.97
CA THR A 636 37.47 -2.18 17.78
C THR A 636 36.23 -3.01 17.47
N ARG A 637 35.05 -2.38 17.30
CA ARG A 637 33.78 -3.07 17.01
C ARG A 637 33.82 -3.95 15.75
N LEU A 638 34.33 -3.40 14.64
CA LEU A 638 34.49 -4.08 13.36
C LEU A 638 35.96 -4.05 12.96
N ILE A 639 36.53 -5.21 12.65
CA ILE A 639 37.91 -5.31 12.15
C ILE A 639 37.87 -5.56 10.64
N GLU A 640 38.51 -4.69 9.88
CA GLU A 640 38.65 -4.84 8.44
C GLU A 640 39.97 -5.54 8.09
N TYR A 641 39.89 -6.58 7.28
CA TYR A 641 41.01 -7.34 6.73
C TYR A 641 41.00 -7.19 5.21
N VAL A 642 42.06 -6.60 4.64
CA VAL A 642 42.25 -6.53 3.19
C VAL A 642 43.27 -7.57 2.78
N VAL A 643 42.87 -8.50 1.91
CA VAL A 643 43.72 -9.63 1.50
C VAL A 643 44.45 -9.33 0.19
N PHE A 644 45.73 -9.68 0.10
CA PHE A 644 46.51 -9.67 -1.15
C PHE A 644 47.38 -10.90 -1.29
N ASN A 645 47.60 -11.29 -2.55
CA ASN A 645 48.51 -12.37 -2.96
C ASN A 645 48.16 -13.74 -2.34
N SER A 646 46.88 -13.98 -2.03
CA SER A 646 46.45 -15.32 -1.66
C SER A 646 46.12 -16.15 -2.89
N ALA A 647 46.25 -17.46 -2.75
CA ALA A 647 46.00 -18.46 -3.77
C ALA A 647 45.29 -19.65 -3.15
N ALA A 648 44.72 -20.53 -3.97
CA ALA A 648 44.03 -21.72 -3.50
C ALA A 648 44.88 -22.53 -2.50
N GLU A 649 46.18 -22.73 -2.77
CA GLU A 649 47.08 -23.49 -1.87
C GLU A 649 47.65 -22.65 -0.70
N LYS A 650 47.45 -21.33 -0.71
CA LYS A 650 48.12 -20.40 0.18
C LYS A 650 47.19 -19.24 0.53
N ARG A 651 46.47 -19.37 1.64
CA ARG A 651 45.34 -18.53 2.01
C ARG A 651 45.36 -18.17 3.49
N PRO A 652 44.94 -16.95 3.88
CA PRO A 652 44.72 -16.59 5.27
C PRO A 652 43.71 -17.52 5.91
N PHE A 653 43.96 -17.90 7.17
CA PHE A 653 43.13 -18.82 7.93
C PHE A 653 42.47 -18.10 9.11
N PHE A 654 41.14 -18.11 9.15
CA PHE A 654 40.32 -17.48 10.17
C PHE A 654 39.60 -18.54 11.02
N GLY A 655 39.99 -18.67 12.29
CA GLY A 655 39.24 -19.47 13.26
C GLY A 655 38.00 -18.71 13.75
N LEU A 656 36.79 -19.11 13.35
CA LEU A 656 35.56 -18.35 13.70
C LEU A 656 35.29 -18.30 15.21
N HIS A 657 35.85 -19.23 15.98
CA HIS A 657 35.76 -19.27 17.43
C HIS A 657 36.34 -18.02 18.12
N ASP A 658 37.32 -17.35 17.50
CA ASP A 658 37.89 -16.09 18.00
C ASP A 658 37.03 -14.86 17.70
N TYR A 659 36.00 -15.02 16.86
CA TYR A 659 35.15 -13.93 16.36
C TYR A 659 33.70 -14.02 16.85
N THR A 660 33.40 -14.89 17.82
CA THR A 660 32.05 -15.09 18.40
C THR A 660 31.43 -13.84 19.02
N GLN A 661 32.26 -12.86 19.38
CA GLN A 661 31.87 -11.59 20.00
C GLN A 661 32.44 -10.37 19.24
N ARG A 662 32.87 -10.58 17.98
CA ARG A 662 33.56 -9.57 17.18
C ARG A 662 33.10 -9.60 15.72
N SER A 663 32.67 -8.45 15.23
CA SER A 663 32.40 -8.28 13.80
C SER A 663 33.71 -8.15 13.01
N PHE A 664 33.73 -8.68 11.80
CA PHE A 664 34.83 -8.44 10.88
C PHE A 664 34.35 -8.30 9.45
N LEU A 665 35.16 -7.62 8.65
CA LEU A 665 35.01 -7.48 7.22
C LEU A 665 36.26 -8.06 6.56
N VAL A 666 36.12 -9.03 5.68
CA VAL A 666 37.20 -9.47 4.79
C VAL A 666 36.88 -8.98 3.39
N THR A 667 37.82 -8.25 2.80
CA THR A 667 37.72 -7.72 1.45
C THR A 667 38.99 -8.00 0.67
N SER A 668 38.91 -7.94 -0.66
CA SER A 668 40.08 -7.93 -1.52
C SER A 668 40.14 -6.68 -2.39
N GLY A 669 41.29 -6.45 -3.03
CA GLY A 669 41.47 -5.35 -3.99
C GLY A 669 40.77 -5.64 -5.32
N GLU A 670 41.50 -5.55 -6.43
CA GLU A 670 40.90 -5.62 -7.77
C GLU A 670 40.37 -7.02 -8.19
N HIS A 671 40.77 -8.09 -7.50
CA HIS A 671 40.43 -9.47 -7.87
C HIS A 671 40.20 -10.35 -6.64
N ARG A 672 39.24 -11.28 -6.74
CA ARG A 672 38.90 -12.22 -5.67
C ARG A 672 40.14 -12.90 -5.09
N GLN A 673 40.25 -12.88 -3.77
CA GLN A 673 41.34 -13.52 -3.03
C GLN A 673 40.82 -14.74 -2.28
N TYR A 674 41.67 -15.75 -2.10
CA TYR A 674 41.34 -16.97 -1.37
C TYR A 674 41.51 -16.78 0.14
N ILE A 675 40.55 -17.25 0.93
CA ILE A 675 40.60 -17.35 2.39
C ILE A 675 40.14 -18.73 2.85
N SER A 676 40.43 -19.05 4.10
CA SER A 676 39.87 -20.22 4.78
C SER A 676 39.24 -19.82 6.09
N ILE A 677 38.10 -20.44 6.38
CA ILE A 677 37.43 -20.30 7.67
C ILE A 677 37.38 -21.67 8.34
N GLU A 678 37.61 -21.70 9.65
CA GLU A 678 37.52 -22.90 10.48
C GLU A 678 36.23 -22.88 11.31
N GLY A 679 35.48 -23.98 11.21
CA GLY A 679 34.31 -24.23 12.04
C GLY A 679 34.68 -24.95 13.34
N ALA A 680 33.78 -24.95 14.31
CA ALA A 680 33.97 -25.66 15.57
C ALA A 680 33.41 -27.08 15.50
N LYS A 681 33.87 -27.96 16.40
CA LYS A 681 33.34 -29.33 16.52
C LYS A 681 31.94 -29.39 17.14
N GLU A 682 31.64 -28.41 17.99
CA GLU A 682 30.35 -28.24 18.66
C GLU A 682 29.77 -26.92 18.22
N ASP A 683 28.44 -26.82 18.20
CA ASP A 683 27.75 -25.56 17.93
C ASP A 683 28.10 -24.53 19.00
N PHE A 684 28.29 -23.28 18.57
CA PHE A 684 28.63 -22.17 19.44
C PHE A 684 27.76 -20.97 19.12
N GLU A 685 27.29 -20.29 20.17
CA GLU A 685 26.48 -19.08 20.01
C GLU A 685 27.37 -17.89 19.65
N THR A 686 27.13 -17.31 18.48
CA THR A 686 27.59 -15.96 18.15
C THR A 686 26.67 -14.92 18.78
N THR A 687 27.23 -13.83 19.30
CA THR A 687 26.43 -12.80 19.98
C THR A 687 25.55 -12.03 18.97
N SER A 688 24.33 -11.65 19.38
CA SER A 688 23.29 -11.00 18.53
C SER A 688 23.59 -9.61 17.94
N SER A 689 24.83 -9.16 18.00
CA SER A 689 25.30 -7.87 17.47
C SER A 689 26.56 -8.02 16.62
N VAL A 690 26.97 -9.26 16.36
CA VAL A 690 28.12 -9.60 15.54
C VAL A 690 27.70 -9.78 14.10
N SER A 691 28.49 -9.21 13.19
CA SER A 691 28.32 -9.34 11.75
C SER A 691 29.65 -9.74 11.10
N HIS A 692 29.61 -10.75 10.26
CA HIS A 692 30.76 -11.23 9.49
C HIS A 692 30.48 -10.96 8.02
N ILE A 693 31.29 -10.07 7.45
CA ILE A 693 31.10 -9.53 6.11
C ILE A 693 32.24 -10.02 5.23
N PHE A 694 31.90 -10.54 4.06
CA PHE A 694 32.85 -11.04 3.08
C PHE A 694 32.56 -10.39 1.73
N ARG A 695 33.58 -9.76 1.14
CA ARG A 695 33.48 -9.10 -0.16
C ARG A 695 34.62 -9.52 -1.07
N ASP A 696 34.32 -9.92 -2.30
CA ASP A 696 35.30 -10.28 -3.32
C ASP A 696 36.27 -11.37 -2.83
N VAL A 697 35.78 -12.48 -2.28
CA VAL A 697 36.65 -13.55 -1.75
C VAL A 697 36.16 -14.95 -2.11
N ASN A 698 37.13 -15.86 -2.32
CA ASN A 698 36.89 -17.29 -2.42
C ASN A 698 37.08 -17.91 -1.02
N ILE A 699 36.00 -18.40 -0.43
CA ILE A 699 35.94 -18.89 0.95
C ILE A 699 36.00 -20.42 0.93
N MET A 700 37.01 -21.00 1.59
CA MET A 700 37.06 -22.43 1.81
C MET A 700 36.72 -22.79 3.27
N PHE A 701 35.72 -23.64 3.45
CA PHE A 701 35.44 -24.31 4.72
C PHE A 701 36.54 -25.32 5.01
N ALA A 702 37.39 -25.04 6.00
CA ALA A 702 38.64 -25.77 6.22
C ALA A 702 38.46 -27.17 6.81
N ASN A 703 37.41 -27.37 7.60
CA ASN A 703 37.16 -28.59 8.34
C ASN A 703 35.66 -28.90 8.47
N PRO A 704 35.26 -30.17 8.58
CA PRO A 704 33.89 -30.52 8.95
C PRO A 704 33.56 -29.99 10.35
N GLY A 705 32.39 -29.39 10.53
CA GLY A 705 31.99 -28.74 11.77
C GLY A 705 30.85 -27.74 11.61
N PHE A 706 30.62 -26.98 12.68
CA PHE A 706 29.63 -25.90 12.78
C PHE A 706 30.27 -24.56 12.45
N TYR A 707 29.64 -23.84 11.53
CA TYR A 707 29.97 -22.49 11.10
C TYR A 707 28.80 -21.60 11.46
N SER A 708 28.83 -21.08 12.69
CA SER A 708 27.74 -20.29 13.25
C SER A 708 28.02 -18.80 13.05
N PHE A 709 27.06 -18.11 12.44
CA PHE A 709 27.04 -16.68 12.20
C PHE A 709 25.78 -16.10 12.86
N ASN A 710 25.88 -14.91 13.44
CA ASN A 710 24.66 -14.20 13.81
C ASN A 710 24.15 -13.44 12.59
N ASN A 711 24.93 -12.47 12.10
CA ASN A 711 24.66 -11.81 10.83
C ASN A 711 25.77 -12.14 9.83
N ALA A 712 25.42 -12.67 8.66
CA ALA A 712 26.36 -12.93 7.58
C ALA A 712 26.06 -12.02 6.37
N GLU A 713 27.09 -11.40 5.82
CA GLU A 713 26.98 -10.63 4.57
C GLU A 713 27.96 -11.19 3.53
N TYR A 714 27.43 -11.56 2.37
CA TYR A 714 28.21 -12.12 1.27
C TYR A 714 28.03 -11.28 0.00
N ASP A 715 29.12 -10.74 -0.51
CA ASP A 715 29.16 -9.95 -1.73
C ASP A 715 30.29 -10.48 -2.64
N ASN A 716 29.93 -10.90 -3.84
CA ASN A 716 30.83 -11.45 -4.84
C ASN A 716 31.72 -12.60 -4.31
N CYS A 717 31.15 -13.55 -3.57
CA CYS A 717 31.85 -14.66 -2.93
C CYS A 717 31.70 -16.00 -3.66
N GLU A 718 32.71 -16.87 -3.55
CA GLU A 718 32.63 -18.27 -4.01
C GLU A 718 33.06 -19.22 -2.90
N PHE A 719 32.28 -20.26 -2.64
CA PHE A 719 32.47 -21.21 -1.55
C PHE A 719 33.01 -22.55 -2.04
N SER A 720 33.86 -23.17 -1.21
CA SER A 720 34.38 -24.52 -1.42
C SER A 720 34.57 -25.26 -0.10
N LYS A 721 34.60 -26.60 -0.15
CA LYS A 721 34.95 -27.45 1.00
C LYS A 721 36.39 -27.93 0.84
N SER A 722 37.14 -28.05 1.94
CA SER A 722 38.49 -28.64 1.92
C SER A 722 38.48 -30.13 1.54
N SER A 723 37.36 -30.81 1.79
CA SER A 723 37.10 -32.21 1.49
C SER A 723 35.76 -32.35 0.76
N ASN A 724 35.77 -33.14 -0.31
CA ASN A 724 34.56 -33.48 -1.08
C ASN A 724 33.90 -34.80 -0.60
N ASP A 725 34.30 -35.35 0.55
CA ASP A 725 33.66 -36.56 1.08
C ASP A 725 32.28 -36.20 1.66
N ASN A 726 31.23 -36.66 1.00
CA ASN A 726 29.82 -36.45 1.41
C ASN A 726 29.47 -37.03 2.79
N LYS A 727 30.38 -37.79 3.43
CA LYS A 727 30.21 -38.29 4.81
C LYS A 727 30.57 -37.25 5.88
N GLU A 728 31.25 -36.18 5.51
CA GLU A 728 31.67 -35.14 6.44
C GLU A 728 30.60 -34.05 6.54
N ASN A 729 30.12 -33.80 7.76
CA ASN A 729 29.06 -32.83 8.02
C ASN A 729 29.66 -31.43 8.15
N TYR A 730 29.39 -30.59 7.16
CA TYR A 730 29.58 -29.14 7.22
C TYR A 730 28.21 -28.53 7.49
N LEU A 731 28.08 -27.79 8.59
CA LEU A 731 26.81 -27.18 9.00
C LEU A 731 27.04 -25.67 9.10
N VAL A 732 26.40 -24.92 8.23
CA VAL A 732 26.37 -23.45 8.30
C VAL A 732 25.05 -23.06 8.94
N HIS A 733 25.11 -22.19 9.94
CA HIS A 733 23.96 -21.64 10.62
C HIS A 733 24.10 -20.13 10.67
N GLN A 734 23.06 -19.40 10.24
CA GLN A 734 23.02 -17.95 10.32
C GLN A 734 21.65 -17.50 10.82
N ASP A 735 21.65 -16.58 11.79
CA ASP A 735 20.40 -15.98 12.26
C ASP A 735 19.88 -14.97 11.22
N GLY A 736 20.73 -14.10 10.68
CA GLY A 736 20.40 -13.14 9.63
C GLY A 736 21.39 -13.19 8.47
N MET A 737 20.90 -12.97 7.24
CA MET A 737 21.74 -13.03 6.04
C MET A 737 21.41 -11.93 5.04
N THR A 738 22.45 -11.25 4.56
CA THR A 738 22.44 -10.47 3.32
C THR A 738 23.38 -11.12 2.32
N SER A 739 22.93 -11.40 1.10
CA SER A 739 23.78 -12.03 0.09
C SER A 739 23.46 -11.54 -1.30
N ASP A 740 24.47 -11.43 -2.15
CA ASP A 740 24.23 -11.40 -3.59
C ASP A 740 23.79 -12.79 -4.10
N LEU A 741 23.26 -12.84 -5.33
CA LEU A 741 22.71 -14.05 -5.92
C LEU A 741 23.78 -15.10 -6.25
N ASP A 742 24.98 -14.68 -6.67
CA ASP A 742 26.09 -15.59 -7.02
C ASP A 742 26.68 -16.31 -5.79
N SER A 743 26.81 -15.60 -4.66
CA SER A 743 27.26 -16.19 -3.39
C SER A 743 26.24 -17.22 -2.88
N LEU A 744 24.94 -16.94 -3.01
CA LEU A 744 23.88 -17.89 -2.67
C LEU A 744 23.94 -19.16 -3.54
N PHE A 745 24.09 -19.03 -4.86
CA PHE A 745 24.26 -20.20 -5.73
C PHE A 745 25.46 -21.05 -5.32
N SER A 746 26.54 -20.41 -4.90
CA SER A 746 27.74 -21.12 -4.48
C SER A 746 27.53 -21.88 -3.16
N LEU A 747 26.74 -21.35 -2.22
CA LEU A 747 26.36 -22.05 -0.98
C LEU A 747 25.38 -23.19 -1.26
N ASP A 748 24.39 -22.96 -2.13
CA ASP A 748 23.37 -23.95 -2.53
C ASP A 748 24.00 -25.16 -3.19
N LYS A 749 24.94 -24.93 -4.11
CA LYS A 749 25.71 -25.99 -4.80
C LYS A 749 26.44 -26.92 -3.83
N LEU A 750 26.79 -26.43 -2.64
CA LEU A 750 27.44 -27.19 -1.58
C LEU A 750 26.46 -27.83 -0.59
N GLY A 751 25.16 -27.56 -0.71
CA GLY A 751 24.12 -27.97 0.23
C GLY A 751 24.29 -27.34 1.60
N LEU A 752 24.75 -26.07 1.65
CA LEU A 752 25.07 -25.35 2.89
C LEU A 752 24.12 -24.19 3.20
N LEU A 753 23.07 -23.99 2.40
CA LEU A 753 22.03 -23.01 2.74
C LEU A 753 21.16 -23.56 3.86
N SER A 754 20.99 -22.75 4.90
CA SER A 754 20.10 -22.99 6.04
C SER A 754 19.07 -21.85 6.15
N PRO A 755 17.88 -22.11 6.72
CA PRO A 755 16.91 -21.05 6.98
C PRO A 755 17.48 -20.02 7.97
N CYS A 756 17.12 -18.76 7.78
CA CYS A 756 17.47 -17.65 8.67
C CYS A 756 16.35 -17.43 9.70
N SER A 757 16.70 -16.93 10.90
CA SER A 757 15.77 -16.70 12.02
C SER A 757 15.42 -15.23 12.26
N LEU A 758 16.23 -14.28 11.77
CA LEU A 758 16.12 -12.84 12.03
C LEU A 758 15.77 -12.02 10.79
N TYR A 759 16.44 -12.25 9.66
CA TYR A 759 16.12 -11.61 8.37
C TYR A 759 16.82 -12.31 7.22
N LEU A 760 16.30 -12.09 6.01
CA LEU A 760 16.93 -12.48 4.76
C LEU A 760 16.83 -11.32 3.76
N THR A 761 17.95 -10.92 3.18
CA THR A 761 18.01 -9.97 2.06
C THR A 761 18.86 -10.55 0.94
N VAL A 762 18.29 -10.65 -0.26
CA VAL A 762 19.02 -11.11 -1.44
C VAL A 762 19.14 -9.97 -2.43
N ASN A 763 20.36 -9.55 -2.71
CA ASN A 763 20.64 -8.59 -3.76
C ASN A 763 20.86 -9.31 -5.10
N GLY A 764 19.85 -9.25 -5.95
CA GLY A 764 19.87 -9.81 -7.28
C GLY A 764 20.47 -8.92 -8.34
N ASP A 765 20.61 -7.62 -8.08
CA ASP A 765 21.01 -6.60 -9.07
C ASP A 765 20.28 -6.81 -10.42
N HIS A 766 20.95 -6.66 -11.56
CA HIS A 766 20.40 -6.99 -12.89
C HIS A 766 20.34 -8.50 -13.21
N GLU A 767 20.69 -9.37 -12.27
CA GLU A 767 20.79 -10.81 -12.50
C GLU A 767 19.58 -11.60 -12.02
N LEU A 768 18.80 -11.08 -11.07
CA LEU A 768 17.57 -11.71 -10.61
C LEU A 768 16.45 -11.49 -11.63
N THR A 769 16.24 -12.51 -12.46
CA THR A 769 15.26 -12.45 -13.56
C THR A 769 13.88 -12.97 -13.16
N LYS A 770 13.83 -13.87 -12.17
CA LYS A 770 12.57 -14.48 -11.75
C LYS A 770 12.59 -14.92 -10.29
N ILE A 771 11.46 -14.71 -9.61
CA ILE A 771 11.15 -15.20 -8.27
C ILE A 771 10.00 -16.19 -8.41
N ARG A 772 10.19 -17.45 -8.02
CA ARG A 772 9.15 -18.48 -8.01
C ARG A 772 8.75 -18.83 -6.58
N ILE A 773 7.48 -18.68 -6.25
CA ILE A 773 6.91 -19.10 -4.98
C ILE A 773 6.58 -20.60 -5.08
N ASP A 774 7.25 -21.43 -4.28
CA ASP A 774 7.07 -22.88 -4.30
C ASP A 774 5.99 -23.32 -3.31
N ASP A 775 6.02 -22.80 -2.07
CA ASP A 775 5.04 -23.02 -1.01
C ASP A 775 5.08 -21.87 0.03
N SER A 776 4.42 -22.04 1.19
CA SER A 776 4.35 -21.02 2.26
C SER A 776 5.68 -20.74 2.96
N GLU A 777 6.69 -21.58 2.74
CA GLU A 777 7.99 -21.50 3.39
C GLU A 777 9.14 -21.44 2.38
N LYS A 778 8.90 -21.60 1.07
CA LYS A 778 9.99 -21.71 0.08
C LYS A 778 9.78 -20.83 -1.14
N VAL A 779 10.87 -20.16 -1.52
CA VAL A 779 10.96 -19.34 -2.72
C VAL A 779 12.21 -19.73 -3.51
N THR A 780 12.08 -19.91 -4.82
CA THR A 780 13.20 -20.14 -5.74
C THR A 780 13.52 -18.89 -6.53
N LEU A 781 14.77 -18.43 -6.46
CA LEU A 781 15.30 -17.27 -7.18
C LEU A 781 16.07 -17.73 -8.42
N PHE A 782 15.95 -17.01 -9.53
CA PHE A 782 16.54 -17.39 -10.82
C PHE A 782 17.48 -16.32 -11.39
N LYS A 783 18.57 -16.80 -11.98
CA LYS A 783 19.51 -16.03 -12.83
C LYS A 783 19.43 -16.55 -14.25
N GLY A 784 18.62 -15.90 -15.08
CA GLY A 784 18.27 -16.41 -16.40
C GLY A 784 17.38 -17.67 -16.31
N GLU A 785 17.40 -18.51 -17.34
CA GLU A 785 16.55 -19.72 -17.39
C GLU A 785 17.16 -20.94 -16.67
N ASP A 786 18.50 -21.02 -16.59
CA ASP A 786 19.21 -22.26 -16.25
C ASP A 786 19.74 -22.32 -14.80
N LYS A 787 19.84 -21.18 -14.11
CA LYS A 787 20.39 -21.12 -12.74
C LYS A 787 19.32 -20.71 -11.76
N SER A 788 19.13 -21.51 -10.71
CA SER A 788 18.16 -21.25 -9.65
C SER A 788 18.66 -21.67 -8.29
N VAL A 789 18.21 -20.98 -7.24
CA VAL A 789 18.50 -21.28 -5.83
C VAL A 789 17.20 -21.23 -5.05
N THR A 790 16.94 -22.25 -4.24
CA THR A 790 15.76 -22.29 -3.36
C THR A 790 16.16 -21.83 -1.97
N VAL A 791 15.46 -20.82 -1.45
CA VAL A 791 15.62 -20.32 -0.08
C VAL A 791 14.46 -20.78 0.79
N ASP A 792 14.79 -21.20 2.02
CA ASP A 792 13.83 -21.62 3.04
C ASP A 792 13.59 -20.45 4.00
N LEU A 793 12.31 -20.07 4.13
CA LEU A 793 11.78 -18.94 4.87
C LEU A 793 11.12 -19.37 6.19
N SER A 794 11.02 -20.68 6.48
CA SER A 794 10.33 -21.22 7.66
C SER A 794 10.89 -20.70 9.00
N GLY A 795 12.14 -20.25 9.03
CA GLY A 795 12.76 -19.66 10.21
C GLY A 795 12.38 -18.20 10.49
N LEU A 796 11.84 -17.47 9.51
CA LEU A 796 11.58 -16.03 9.59
C LEU A 796 10.21 -15.73 10.20
N LEU A 797 10.07 -15.91 11.52
CA LEU A 797 8.77 -15.78 12.21
C LEU A 797 8.23 -14.34 12.27
N ASP A 798 9.11 -13.37 12.53
CA ASP A 798 8.72 -11.96 12.80
C ASP A 798 9.26 -10.98 11.73
N SER A 799 9.89 -11.48 10.67
CA SER A 799 10.61 -10.67 9.68
C SER A 799 10.22 -11.00 8.25
N ILE A 800 10.03 -9.99 7.41
CA ILE A 800 9.68 -10.15 6.00
C ILE A 800 10.97 -10.20 5.15
N PRO A 801 11.26 -11.29 4.41
CA PRO A 801 12.41 -11.38 3.52
C PRO A 801 12.33 -10.34 2.39
N THR A 802 13.48 -9.82 1.97
CA THR A 802 13.58 -8.81 0.89
C THR A 802 14.40 -9.35 -0.29
N PHE A 803 13.84 -9.27 -1.49
CA PHE A 803 14.50 -9.63 -2.74
C PHE A 803 14.65 -8.38 -3.61
N ILE A 804 15.89 -7.99 -3.89
CA ILE A 804 16.21 -6.77 -4.66
C ILE A 804 16.52 -7.18 -6.10
N SER A 805 15.93 -6.49 -7.07
CA SER A 805 16.26 -6.63 -8.50
C SER A 805 16.27 -5.26 -9.17
N HIS A 806 17.25 -5.02 -10.04
CA HIS A 806 17.32 -3.85 -10.90
C HIS A 806 16.93 -4.19 -12.35
N LEU A 807 16.29 -5.34 -12.55
CA LEU A 807 15.71 -5.77 -13.82
C LEU A 807 14.28 -5.26 -13.93
N GLY A 808 13.79 -5.11 -15.17
CA GLY A 808 12.44 -4.64 -15.44
C GLY A 808 12.41 -3.27 -16.10
N GLN A 809 13.33 -2.95 -17.01
CA GLN A 809 13.33 -1.64 -17.70
C GLN A 809 12.27 -1.55 -18.82
N SER A 810 11.66 -2.68 -19.21
CA SER A 810 10.61 -2.73 -20.24
C SER A 810 9.65 -3.89 -20.03
N ASP A 811 8.48 -3.79 -20.64
CA ASP A 811 7.47 -4.86 -20.77
C ASP A 811 8.01 -6.14 -21.44
N ASP A 812 8.97 -6.00 -22.35
CA ASP A 812 9.68 -7.12 -23.00
C ASP A 812 10.69 -7.84 -22.07
N ASN A 813 11.13 -7.19 -20.99
CA ASN A 813 12.12 -7.73 -20.05
C ASN A 813 11.76 -7.42 -18.58
N PRO A 814 10.59 -7.86 -18.09
CA PRO A 814 10.12 -7.58 -16.75
C PRO A 814 10.81 -8.48 -15.72
N LEU A 815 10.81 -8.06 -14.45
CA LEU A 815 11.03 -9.00 -13.34
C LEU A 815 9.83 -9.94 -13.25
N VAL A 816 10.06 -11.25 -13.34
CA VAL A 816 8.97 -12.25 -13.31
C VAL A 816 8.74 -12.76 -11.89
N VAL A 817 7.53 -12.62 -11.37
CA VAL A 817 7.05 -13.26 -10.14
C VAL A 817 6.11 -14.40 -10.53
N GLN A 818 6.57 -15.63 -10.37
CA GLN A 818 5.84 -16.83 -10.74
C GLN A 818 5.36 -17.57 -9.50
N TRP A 819 4.19 -18.19 -9.55
CA TRP A 819 3.83 -19.23 -8.59
C TRP A 819 3.59 -20.58 -9.28
N ASN A 820 3.43 -21.65 -8.51
CA ASN A 820 2.97 -22.93 -9.04
C ASN A 820 1.55 -23.25 -8.51
N ALA A 821 0.54 -22.91 -9.30
CA ALA A 821 -0.88 -22.95 -8.91
C ALA A 821 -1.44 -24.36 -8.64
N HIS A 822 -0.82 -25.39 -9.21
CA HIS A 822 -1.54 -26.65 -9.44
C HIS A 822 -1.32 -27.74 -8.39
N ASP A 823 -0.36 -27.61 -7.46
CA ASP A 823 -0.07 -28.69 -6.50
C ASP A 823 0.24 -28.27 -5.05
N THR A 824 0.56 -26.99 -4.75
CA THR A 824 1.08 -26.61 -3.40
C THR A 824 0.38 -25.43 -2.71
N ILE A 825 -0.17 -24.44 -3.44
CA ILE A 825 -0.75 -23.22 -2.86
C ILE A 825 -2.27 -23.20 -3.14
N ASN A 826 -3.05 -23.63 -2.16
CA ASN A 826 -4.52 -23.74 -2.29
C ASN A 826 -5.28 -22.52 -1.74
N ASN A 827 -4.64 -21.73 -0.86
CA ASN A 827 -5.18 -20.53 -0.25
C ASN A 827 -4.14 -19.38 -0.35
N HIS A 828 -4.60 -18.13 -0.48
CA HIS A 828 -3.75 -16.94 -0.54
C HIS A 828 -2.88 -16.77 0.73
N ASP A 829 -3.34 -17.26 1.88
CA ASP A 829 -2.55 -17.31 3.12
C ASP A 829 -1.31 -18.21 3.06
N MET A 830 -1.26 -19.12 2.07
CA MET A 830 -0.09 -19.96 1.83
C MET A 830 0.97 -19.26 0.97
N ILE A 831 0.76 -18.00 0.60
CA ILE A 831 1.80 -17.16 0.00
C ILE A 831 2.67 -16.62 1.13
N PRO A 832 4.00 -16.84 1.11
CA PRO A 832 4.88 -16.29 2.14
C PRO A 832 4.83 -14.77 2.10
N GLN A 833 4.93 -14.14 3.28
CA GLN A 833 5.15 -12.70 3.33
C GLN A 833 6.51 -12.38 2.71
N MET A 834 6.58 -11.46 1.76
CA MET A 834 7.83 -11.05 1.13
C MET A 834 7.79 -9.63 0.58
N ARG A 835 8.98 -9.02 0.52
CA ARG A 835 9.23 -7.72 -0.09
C ARG A 835 10.06 -7.89 -1.36
N ILE A 836 9.62 -7.26 -2.44
CA ILE A 836 10.33 -7.21 -3.72
C ILE A 836 10.72 -5.75 -3.95
N ASP A 837 12.02 -5.46 -3.99
CA ASP A 837 12.52 -4.11 -4.20
C ASP A 837 13.03 -3.96 -5.63
N VAL A 838 12.37 -3.08 -6.39
CA VAL A 838 12.69 -2.71 -7.77
C VAL A 838 13.07 -1.24 -7.90
N SER A 839 13.26 -0.54 -6.78
CA SER A 839 13.54 0.90 -6.76
C SER A 839 14.88 1.29 -7.39
N GLY A 840 15.79 0.33 -7.59
CA GLY A 840 17.07 0.50 -8.27
C GLY A 840 17.05 0.18 -9.77
N THR A 841 15.88 -0.03 -10.39
CA THR A 841 15.77 -0.29 -11.83
C THR A 841 16.33 0.90 -12.64
N ASP A 842 17.12 0.60 -13.67
CA ASP A 842 17.65 1.62 -14.57
C ASP A 842 16.52 2.26 -15.40
N GLY A 843 16.17 3.51 -15.10
CA GLY A 843 15.19 4.28 -15.88
C GLY A 843 14.14 4.95 -15.00
N ASP A 844 13.10 5.46 -15.66
CA ASP A 844 11.96 6.08 -15.00
C ASP A 844 10.84 5.05 -14.72
N ASP A 845 10.89 3.86 -15.33
CA ASP A 845 9.87 2.81 -15.25
C ASP A 845 10.46 1.48 -14.75
N ALA A 846 9.69 0.75 -13.92
CA ALA A 846 9.96 -0.62 -13.51
C ALA A 846 8.78 -1.54 -13.84
N TYR A 847 9.05 -2.68 -14.48
CA TYR A 847 8.05 -3.64 -14.93
C TYR A 847 8.16 -4.95 -14.15
N VAL A 848 7.08 -5.32 -13.45
CA VAL A 848 6.97 -6.57 -12.67
C VAL A 848 5.81 -7.41 -13.20
N GLN A 849 6.13 -8.60 -13.72
CA GLN A 849 5.16 -9.51 -14.34
C GLN A 849 4.79 -10.65 -13.41
N PHE A 850 3.50 -10.79 -13.11
CA PHE A 850 2.95 -11.90 -12.32
C PHE A 850 2.44 -13.03 -13.21
N ILE A 851 2.99 -14.23 -13.01
CA ILE A 851 2.62 -15.45 -13.74
C ILE A 851 2.00 -16.46 -12.78
N GLY A 852 0.75 -16.85 -13.02
CA GLY A 852 0.05 -17.78 -12.14
C GLY A 852 -1.29 -18.30 -12.64
N ARG A 853 -2.12 -18.73 -11.68
CA ARG A 853 -3.52 -19.11 -11.85
C ARG A 853 -4.29 -17.84 -12.20
N LYS A 854 -5.56 -17.95 -12.58
CA LYS A 854 -6.39 -16.74 -12.66
C LYS A 854 -6.38 -16.02 -11.30
N TRP A 855 -5.94 -14.76 -11.29
CA TRP A 855 -5.85 -13.90 -10.10
C TRP A 855 -7.25 -13.44 -9.67
N THR A 856 -8.05 -14.40 -9.23
CA THR A 856 -9.48 -14.29 -8.97
C THR A 856 -9.77 -14.74 -7.55
N ASP A 857 -10.93 -14.34 -7.03
CA ASP A 857 -11.35 -14.61 -5.65
C ASP A 857 -10.34 -14.03 -4.65
N ASP A 858 -10.09 -14.70 -3.52
CA ASP A 858 -9.15 -14.26 -2.47
C ASP A 858 -7.70 -14.08 -2.97
N PHE A 859 -7.37 -14.63 -4.14
CA PHE A 859 -6.05 -14.47 -4.76
C PHE A 859 -5.92 -13.21 -5.63
N HIS A 860 -7.02 -12.47 -5.84
CA HIS A 860 -6.98 -11.17 -6.51
C HIS A 860 -6.26 -10.12 -5.66
N ASN A 861 -6.37 -10.19 -4.33
CA ASN A 861 -5.72 -9.26 -3.41
C ASN A 861 -4.76 -9.98 -2.48
N ILE A 862 -3.46 -9.77 -2.69
CA ILE A 862 -2.39 -10.35 -1.88
C ILE A 862 -1.55 -9.25 -1.21
N SER A 863 -2.12 -8.06 -1.01
CA SER A 863 -1.43 -6.90 -0.43
C SER A 863 -0.90 -7.14 0.99
N GLU A 864 -1.52 -8.03 1.77
CA GLU A 864 -1.03 -8.43 3.10
C GLU A 864 0.18 -9.39 3.03
N ARG A 865 0.49 -9.93 1.85
CA ARG A 865 1.52 -10.95 1.63
C ARG A 865 2.69 -10.45 0.81
N VAL A 866 2.44 -9.72 -0.28
CA VAL A 866 3.50 -9.24 -1.19
C VAL A 866 3.52 -7.73 -1.19
N THR A 867 4.69 -7.17 -0.87
CA THR A 867 4.97 -5.73 -1.00
C THR A 867 6.00 -5.49 -2.10
N VAL A 868 5.70 -4.60 -3.04
CA VAL A 868 6.65 -4.13 -4.06
C VAL A 868 7.10 -2.71 -3.70
N VAL A 869 8.41 -2.53 -3.52
CA VAL A 869 9.05 -1.24 -3.27
C VAL A 869 9.59 -0.72 -4.59
N HIS A 870 9.12 0.45 -5.01
CA HIS A 870 9.54 1.09 -6.27
C HIS A 870 10.12 2.49 -6.03
N GLY A 871 9.90 3.11 -4.88
CA GLY A 871 10.54 4.39 -4.57
C GLY A 871 10.11 5.51 -5.53
N GLN A 872 11.02 5.99 -6.38
CA GLN A 872 10.76 7.10 -7.31
C GLN A 872 10.55 6.66 -8.77
N VAL A 873 10.60 5.35 -9.07
CA VAL A 873 10.33 4.85 -10.43
C VAL A 873 8.85 4.52 -10.60
N ASP A 874 8.29 4.86 -11.76
CA ASP A 874 6.94 4.49 -12.16
C ASP A 874 6.84 2.95 -12.20
N ILE A 875 5.81 2.39 -11.58
CA ILE A 875 5.70 0.93 -11.40
C ILE A 875 4.59 0.36 -12.28
N HIS A 876 4.94 -0.63 -13.11
CA HIS A 876 4.04 -1.35 -14.00
C HIS A 876 3.88 -2.78 -13.52
N ILE A 877 2.69 -3.12 -13.04
CA ILE A 877 2.33 -4.48 -12.63
C ILE A 877 1.58 -5.15 -13.78
N LEU A 878 2.13 -6.25 -14.30
CA LEU A 878 1.72 -6.86 -15.56
C LEU A 878 1.30 -8.33 -15.39
N THR A 879 0.46 -8.84 -16.30
CA THR A 879 0.38 -10.28 -16.58
C THR A 879 1.16 -10.65 -17.85
N LYS A 880 1.14 -11.94 -18.22
CA LYS A 880 1.80 -12.41 -19.45
C LYS A 880 1.19 -11.76 -20.70
N LEU A 881 2.01 -11.21 -21.59
CA LEU A 881 1.55 -10.83 -22.93
C LEU A 881 1.22 -12.07 -23.78
N LYS A 882 0.04 -12.05 -24.41
CA LYS A 882 -0.40 -13.02 -25.43
C LYS A 882 0.23 -12.66 -26.78
N GLN A 883 0.22 -13.62 -27.72
CA GLN A 883 0.80 -13.45 -29.06
C GLN A 883 0.12 -12.34 -29.90
N ASP A 884 -1.08 -11.91 -29.52
CA ASP A 884 -1.84 -10.85 -30.17
C ASP A 884 -1.55 -9.45 -29.59
N GLY A 885 -0.63 -9.34 -28.62
CA GLY A 885 -0.30 -8.10 -27.94
C GLY A 885 -1.22 -7.74 -26.77
N SER A 886 -2.22 -8.58 -26.45
CA SER A 886 -3.09 -8.39 -25.29
C SER A 886 -2.53 -9.05 -24.03
N TYR A 887 -2.88 -8.52 -22.86
CA TYR A 887 -2.51 -9.14 -21.58
C TYR A 887 -3.36 -10.37 -21.29
N SER A 888 -2.74 -11.40 -20.67
CA SER A 888 -3.38 -12.69 -20.35
C SER A 888 -4.50 -12.60 -19.32
N GLY A 889 -4.55 -11.51 -18.55
CA GLY A 889 -5.57 -11.21 -17.56
C GLY A 889 -5.20 -9.99 -16.72
N GLN A 890 -5.89 -9.81 -15.61
CA GLN A 890 -5.52 -8.82 -14.58
C GLN A 890 -4.49 -9.43 -13.61
N PRO A 891 -3.43 -8.69 -13.23
CA PRO A 891 -2.47 -9.13 -12.23
C PRO A 891 -3.07 -9.02 -10.82
N PRO A 892 -2.44 -9.61 -9.79
CA PRO A 892 -2.91 -9.46 -8.42
C PRO A 892 -2.64 -8.05 -7.89
N HIS A 893 -3.46 -7.61 -6.95
CA HIS A 893 -3.19 -6.43 -6.13
C HIS A 893 -2.13 -6.77 -5.08
N VAL A 894 -1.08 -5.97 -5.04
CA VAL A 894 0.04 -6.06 -4.09
C VAL A 894 0.14 -4.76 -3.31
N ALA A 895 0.77 -4.78 -2.14
CA ALA A 895 1.09 -3.54 -1.44
C ALA A 895 2.21 -2.83 -2.20
N LEU A 896 2.09 -1.51 -2.38
CA LEU A 896 3.08 -0.70 -3.09
C LEU A 896 3.69 0.32 -2.13
N VAL A 897 5.01 0.51 -2.22
CA VAL A 897 5.75 1.53 -1.48
C VAL A 897 6.59 2.37 -2.45
N GLY A 898 6.13 3.58 -2.72
CA GLY A 898 6.79 4.57 -3.57
C GLY A 898 5.92 5.80 -3.81
N ASP A 899 6.53 6.85 -4.36
CA ASP A 899 5.92 8.17 -4.58
C ASP A 899 5.55 8.43 -6.07
N ALA A 900 5.95 7.52 -6.96
CA ALA A 900 5.80 7.62 -8.42
C ALA A 900 4.46 7.02 -8.93
N ASP A 901 4.19 7.14 -10.23
CA ASP A 901 2.93 6.67 -10.81
C ASP A 901 2.85 5.14 -10.84
N TYR A 902 1.63 4.61 -10.77
CA TYR A 902 1.36 3.17 -10.78
C TYR A 902 0.50 2.79 -11.99
N TYR A 903 0.84 1.69 -12.65
CA TYR A 903 0.16 1.16 -13.83
C TYR A 903 -0.17 -0.33 -13.64
N ILE A 904 -1.35 -0.73 -14.11
CA ILE A 904 -1.77 -2.13 -14.24
C ILE A 904 -1.92 -2.43 -15.71
N ASN A 905 -1.17 -3.39 -16.24
CA ASN A 905 -1.19 -3.73 -17.67
C ASN A 905 -1.06 -2.47 -18.56
N ASP A 906 -0.09 -1.61 -18.22
CA ASP A 906 0.18 -0.28 -18.80
C ASP A 906 -0.95 0.76 -18.71
N VAL A 907 -2.00 0.49 -17.93
CA VAL A 907 -3.06 1.45 -17.66
C VAL A 907 -2.76 2.18 -16.35
N LYS A 908 -2.56 3.50 -16.43
CA LYS A 908 -2.29 4.36 -15.27
C LYS A 908 -3.44 4.30 -14.27
N GLN A 909 -3.11 4.05 -13.01
CA GLN A 909 -4.01 4.05 -11.88
C GLN A 909 -4.04 5.45 -11.24
N VAL A 910 -5.25 5.93 -10.90
CA VAL A 910 -5.45 7.31 -10.38
C VAL A 910 -5.32 7.38 -8.85
N SER A 911 -5.09 6.25 -8.18
CA SER A 911 -4.95 6.10 -6.72
C SER A 911 -4.02 4.94 -6.36
N VAL A 912 -3.17 5.13 -5.33
CA VAL A 912 -2.34 4.08 -4.69
C VAL A 912 -3.16 3.26 -3.67
N PHE A 913 -4.34 3.76 -3.27
CA PHE A 913 -5.30 3.01 -2.48
C PHE A 913 -6.23 2.21 -3.41
N ALA A 914 -6.27 0.89 -3.15
CA ALA A 914 -6.88 -0.19 -3.91
C ALA A 914 -8.05 0.21 -4.83
N PRO A 915 -7.97 -0.03 -6.16
CA PRO A 915 -9.15 0.01 -6.99
C PRO A 915 -10.06 -1.19 -6.63
N GLY A 916 -11.36 -0.96 -6.55
CA GLY A 916 -12.36 -1.99 -6.24
C GLY A 916 -12.35 -3.15 -7.25
N ASN A 917 -12.92 -4.28 -6.84
CA ASN A 917 -13.03 -5.51 -7.64
C ASN A 917 -13.35 -5.21 -9.12
N HIS A 918 -12.39 -5.47 -10.00
CA HIS A 918 -12.56 -5.23 -11.42
C HIS A 918 -13.36 -6.35 -12.10
N GLN A 919 -14.21 -5.96 -13.06
CA GLN A 919 -15.01 -6.86 -13.87
C GLN A 919 -14.14 -7.90 -14.58
N PHE A 920 -14.49 -9.17 -14.38
CA PHE A 920 -14.00 -10.29 -15.16
C PHE A 920 -14.39 -10.08 -16.63
N SER A 921 -13.42 -9.82 -17.50
CA SER A 921 -13.56 -10.21 -18.89
C SER A 921 -13.43 -11.73 -18.93
N ASP A 922 -14.46 -12.44 -19.38
CA ASP A 922 -14.48 -13.88 -19.66
C ASP A 922 -13.45 -14.24 -20.75
N ASP A 923 -12.20 -14.24 -20.31
CA ASP A 923 -10.96 -14.82 -20.82
C ASP A 923 -10.88 -16.33 -21.03
N ASP A 924 -12.02 -17.03 -21.00
CA ASP A 924 -12.07 -18.40 -20.48
C ASP A 924 -12.51 -19.44 -21.53
N GLU A 925 -11.82 -19.49 -22.67
CA GLU A 925 -12.15 -20.43 -23.76
C GLU A 925 -11.10 -21.50 -24.12
N ASP A 926 -9.95 -21.64 -23.43
CA ASP A 926 -8.93 -22.59 -23.91
C ASP A 926 -8.84 -23.97 -23.21
N GLU A 927 -9.46 -24.20 -22.04
CA GLU A 927 -9.34 -25.53 -21.39
C GLU A 927 -10.65 -26.34 -21.28
N LYS A 928 -11.83 -25.70 -21.26
CA LYS A 928 -13.11 -26.44 -21.18
C LYS A 928 -13.59 -27.00 -22.53
N SER A 929 -13.04 -26.57 -23.67
CA SER A 929 -13.50 -27.00 -25.00
C SER A 929 -13.11 -28.45 -25.36
N SER A 930 -12.10 -29.02 -24.68
CA SER A 930 -11.62 -30.39 -24.95
C SER A 930 -12.61 -31.46 -24.51
N ILE A 931 -13.08 -31.43 -23.26
CA ILE A 931 -13.96 -32.48 -22.71
C ILE A 931 -15.34 -32.45 -23.37
N VAL A 932 -15.90 -31.26 -23.63
CA VAL A 932 -17.20 -31.13 -24.30
C VAL A 932 -17.13 -31.58 -25.76
N LYS A 933 -16.01 -31.34 -26.46
CA LYS A 933 -15.78 -31.89 -27.81
C LYS A 933 -15.66 -33.41 -27.78
N TYR A 934 -14.96 -34.01 -26.83
CA TYR A 934 -14.87 -35.47 -26.73
C TYR A 934 -16.19 -36.13 -26.33
N VAL A 935 -17.00 -35.48 -25.49
CA VAL A 935 -18.35 -35.95 -25.13
C VAL A 935 -19.32 -35.82 -26.31
N LEU A 936 -19.28 -34.72 -27.07
CA LEU A 936 -20.11 -34.53 -28.27
C LEU A 936 -19.69 -35.46 -29.42
N ILE A 937 -18.39 -35.70 -29.60
CA ILE A 937 -17.87 -36.69 -30.54
C ILE A 937 -18.29 -38.09 -30.07
N GLY A 938 -18.18 -38.40 -28.78
CA GLY A 938 -18.62 -39.67 -28.20
C GLY A 938 -20.13 -39.93 -28.39
N LEU A 939 -20.96 -38.91 -28.17
CA LEU A 939 -22.42 -38.96 -28.41
C LEU A 939 -22.74 -39.08 -29.89
N GLY A 940 -21.99 -38.40 -30.77
CA GLY A 940 -22.12 -38.52 -32.21
C GLY A 940 -21.78 -39.92 -32.72
N VAL A 941 -20.70 -40.52 -32.23
CA VAL A 941 -20.32 -41.90 -32.55
C VAL A 941 -21.35 -42.89 -31.99
N ALA A 942 -21.85 -42.69 -30.77
CA ALA A 942 -22.90 -43.54 -30.20
C ALA A 942 -24.20 -43.46 -31.02
N ALA A 943 -24.61 -42.25 -31.43
CA ALA A 943 -25.79 -42.05 -32.28
C ALA A 943 -25.61 -42.69 -33.67
N ALA A 944 -24.42 -42.60 -34.27
CA ALA A 944 -24.10 -43.23 -35.53
C ALA A 944 -24.10 -44.77 -35.43
N VAL A 945 -23.58 -45.34 -34.33
CA VAL A 945 -23.61 -46.78 -34.06
C VAL A 945 -25.06 -47.26 -33.86
N VAL A 946 -25.88 -46.52 -33.12
CA VAL A 946 -27.31 -46.84 -32.93
C VAL A 946 -28.07 -46.75 -34.25
N ALA A 947 -27.84 -45.71 -35.06
CA ALA A 947 -28.44 -45.57 -36.38
C ALA A 947 -28.00 -46.69 -37.33
N PHE A 948 -26.74 -47.10 -37.28
CA PHE A 948 -26.21 -48.21 -38.08
C PHE A 948 -26.80 -49.56 -37.66
N ILE A 949 -26.99 -49.79 -36.34
CA ILE A 949 -27.67 -50.99 -35.81
C ILE A 949 -29.15 -51.02 -36.23
N ILE A 950 -29.83 -49.87 -36.26
CA ILE A 950 -31.22 -49.75 -36.73
C ILE A 950 -31.30 -49.98 -38.25
N PHE A 951 -30.33 -49.46 -39.02
CA PHE A 951 -30.26 -49.65 -40.46
C PHE A 951 -30.01 -51.11 -40.84
N MET A 952 -29.15 -51.81 -40.10
CA MET A 952 -28.87 -53.24 -40.28
C MET A 952 -30.03 -54.16 -39.87
N ARG A 953 -31.06 -53.66 -39.17
CA ARG A 953 -32.22 -54.43 -38.71
C ARG A 953 -33.49 -54.30 -39.56
N ARG A 954 -33.48 -53.55 -40.67
CA ARG A 954 -34.65 -53.49 -41.56
C ARG A 954 -34.67 -54.68 -42.54
N PRO A 955 -35.76 -55.46 -42.60
CA PRO A 955 -35.89 -56.56 -43.55
C PRO A 955 -36.10 -56.04 -44.98
N ARG A 956 -35.48 -56.71 -45.95
CA ARG A 956 -35.62 -56.45 -47.39
C ARG A 956 -36.92 -57.06 -47.94
N GLY A 957 -37.52 -56.36 -48.91
CA GLY A 957 -38.54 -56.86 -49.85
C GLY A 957 -39.58 -55.77 -50.15
N ASP A 958 -40.21 -55.66 -51.31
CA ASP A 958 -39.94 -56.02 -52.71
C ASP A 958 -40.96 -55.18 -53.52
N THR A 959 -40.58 -54.72 -54.73
CA THR A 959 -41.39 -54.43 -55.96
C THR A 959 -42.82 -53.79 -55.83
N GLU A 960 -43.24 -52.74 -56.57
CA GLU A 960 -43.49 -52.66 -58.03
C GLU A 960 -43.85 -51.20 -58.45
N MET A 961 -43.61 -50.85 -59.74
CA MET A 961 -44.16 -49.66 -60.44
C MET A 961 -45.60 -49.91 -60.94
N PRO A 962 -46.41 -48.86 -61.25
CA PRO A 962 -46.67 -48.51 -62.68
C PRO A 962 -46.99 -47.00 -62.97
N LYS A 963 -46.46 -46.40 -64.05
CA LYS A 963 -47.04 -46.07 -65.40
C LYS A 963 -47.65 -44.66 -65.62
N MET A 964 -47.33 -44.10 -66.80
CA MET A 964 -47.68 -42.79 -67.40
C MET A 964 -49.09 -42.68 -68.01
N ARG A 965 -49.57 -41.43 -68.22
CA ARG A 965 -50.21 -40.85 -69.45
C ARG A 965 -50.58 -39.36 -69.21
N MET A 966 -50.01 -38.37 -69.92
CA MET A 966 -50.39 -37.70 -71.20
C MET A 966 -51.46 -36.58 -71.13
N ALA A 967 -51.01 -35.31 -71.32
CA ALA A 967 -51.47 -34.18 -72.19
C ALA A 967 -52.94 -33.66 -72.13
N PRO A 968 -53.26 -32.37 -72.49
CA PRO A 968 -52.58 -31.51 -73.48
C PRO A 968 -52.47 -29.97 -73.23
N GLU A 969 -51.80 -29.33 -74.21
CA GLU A 969 -51.46 -27.92 -74.53
C GLU A 969 -52.60 -26.92 -74.84
N HIS A 970 -52.31 -25.62 -74.67
CA HIS A 970 -52.37 -24.53 -75.69
C HIS A 970 -51.84 -23.22 -75.04
N ASP A 971 -50.73 -22.63 -75.53
CA ASP A 971 -50.61 -21.51 -76.52
C ASP A 971 -51.10 -20.14 -75.94
N ASN A 972 -50.40 -19.00 -76.03
CA ASN A 972 -49.54 -18.42 -77.07
C ASN A 972 -48.70 -17.21 -76.55
N GLU A 973 -47.56 -16.98 -77.22
CA GLU A 973 -46.92 -15.71 -77.67
C GLU A 973 -46.30 -14.75 -76.62
N GLU A 974 -44.95 -14.59 -76.57
CA GLU A 974 -44.06 -13.76 -77.44
C GLU A 974 -44.27 -12.23 -77.16
N ASP A 975 -43.29 -11.33 -77.04
CA ASP A 975 -41.85 -11.35 -77.25
C ASP A 975 -41.23 -10.01 -76.75
N ASP A 976 -39.92 -10.08 -76.48
CA ASP A 976 -38.86 -9.12 -76.80
C ASP A 976 -38.61 -7.72 -76.19
N GLN A 977 -37.29 -7.49 -76.18
CA GLN A 977 -36.45 -6.45 -75.66
C GLN A 977 -36.32 -5.21 -76.59
N LEU A 978 -35.55 -4.24 -76.10
CA LEU A 978 -34.72 -3.22 -76.80
C LEU A 978 -35.24 -1.78 -76.94
N ALA A 979 -34.68 -0.95 -76.05
CA ALA A 979 -33.82 0.22 -76.32
C ALA A 979 -34.19 1.32 -77.34
N ASN A 980 -34.14 2.54 -76.77
CA ASN A 980 -33.40 3.73 -77.21
C ASN A 980 -34.12 4.89 -77.93
N PHE A 981 -33.59 6.09 -77.57
CA PHE A 981 -33.53 7.38 -78.31
C PHE A 981 -34.75 8.33 -78.16
N LEU A 982 -34.64 9.66 -77.91
CA LEU A 982 -33.64 10.70 -78.19
C LEU A 982 -33.89 12.00 -77.36
N ASN A 983 -32.81 12.79 -77.23
CA ASN A 983 -32.70 14.26 -77.27
C ASN A 983 -33.37 15.13 -76.17
N THR A 984 -32.71 16.16 -75.65
CA THR A 984 -32.32 17.38 -76.41
C THR A 984 -31.06 18.08 -75.89
N ASP A 985 -30.25 18.56 -76.83
CA ASP A 985 -29.26 19.62 -76.67
C ASP A 985 -29.91 21.02 -76.61
N ASP A 986 -29.06 22.00 -76.33
CA ASP A 986 -29.13 23.46 -76.56
C ASP A 986 -29.39 24.37 -75.32
N ASP A 987 -28.25 24.89 -74.84
CA ASP A 987 -27.86 26.31 -74.76
C ASP A 987 -28.52 27.33 -73.81
N GLU A 988 -27.58 28.00 -73.12
CA GLU A 988 -27.43 29.43 -72.84
C GLU A 988 -28.27 30.18 -71.78
N GLU A 989 -27.48 30.75 -70.85
CA GLU A 989 -27.50 32.12 -70.30
C GLU A 989 -28.78 32.73 -69.69
N ASN A 990 -28.68 33.04 -68.39
CA ASN A 990 -28.83 34.37 -67.71
C ASN A 990 -29.85 35.42 -68.26
N PRO A 991 -30.42 36.36 -67.46
CA PRO A 991 -29.99 36.80 -66.12
C PRO A 991 -31.11 37.21 -65.11
N ASN A 992 -30.69 37.58 -63.89
CA ASN A 992 -31.31 38.51 -62.93
C ASN A 992 -32.74 38.27 -62.41
N ASN A 993 -32.83 37.77 -61.16
CA ASN A 993 -33.35 38.53 -60.01
C ASN A 993 -33.02 37.84 -58.69
#